data_AF-E4ZPJ2-F1
#
_entry.id   AF-E4ZPJ2-F1
#
_cell.length_a   1.000
_cell.length_b   1.000
_cell.length_c   1.000
_cell.angle_alpha   90.00
_cell.angle_beta   90.00
_cell.angle_gamma   90.00
#
_symmetry.space_group_name_H-M   'P 1'
#
loop_
_entity.id
_entity.type
_entity.pdbx_description
1 polymer ?
#
loop_
_entity_poly.entity_id
_entity_poly.type
_entity_poly.pdbx_seq_one_letter_code
_entity_poly.pdbx_strand_id
1 'polypeptide(L)'
;MRPSPCFLERIRPHTVPSQYDVVKPRKVFQKNLPPAAQLSIRAAYYRGGTSRAVIIQPRDLPKNRAKWPFVFRQIMGSGDPYGRQVDGMGAGISSLSKICLVEPFVDAPTTSKAESLSLQANHHVSKEQEADVDYTFVGLGIETDEVDVAGNCGNMSSAIGPYAYNARLLPARFYVRSDGEVKVKIRNTNTGKMIDAIFETFGGQAAVIGNYSIDGVTGSGPKVKLDFRHPYGSKTGKVLPTGHKVDNIAGYKVSCVDGANPACFIRASDIGVSGTILPNDFNKLPEKLKLLETIRKAAAVAMGIAPDEGSVPRTVPKIGLVSQSSAHAVLSGQTLRASQMDIVIRFISDTQPHRAIPLTAALTTAVAARIPGTIVEQMLAPDPVTEEAITIGHASGRIQVNATMDKQNRIMPVTATVYRTARRLFEGKTFWTDQGTSDETGLSYGTGAGHSLGLRFVLESRGQDSSHLGTAQEKEKPKDMSQQPTSLGETSVDEPHTMSNSATLSEEEVASPSHPERSLTAALKQLDDSIEALLYDRTISTRSFPPQLLWTITKASTKIVEHTRSKLRKDVPDLPITNALQQLRKSVRELLSDRRLATREFPADLLKTVRRADAKIDDMVKDIDLVGKKKGDGDDRWSYMARQIAGRRERLLKKGVKRVLLGKRDL
;
A
#
# COMPACT_ATOMS: atom_id res chain seq x y z
N MET A 1 46.24 -6.47 -31.84
CA MET A 1 47.33 -7.02 -31.00
C MET A 1 46.78 -7.35 -29.62
N ARG A 2 46.82 -8.64 -29.26
CA ARG A 2 46.97 -9.18 -27.90
C ARG A 2 48.23 -10.07 -27.98
N PRO A 3 48.83 -10.55 -26.87
CA PRO A 3 48.81 -10.09 -25.47
C PRO A 3 50.25 -9.99 -24.91
N SER A 4 50.44 -9.66 -23.63
CA SER A 4 51.51 -10.32 -22.84
C SER A 4 51.27 -10.28 -21.33
N PRO A 5 51.75 -11.29 -20.59
CA PRO A 5 51.27 -11.70 -19.27
C PRO A 5 52.25 -11.43 -18.12
N CYS A 6 51.78 -11.70 -16.91
CA CYS A 6 52.44 -11.69 -15.60
C CYS A 6 53.85 -12.33 -15.54
N PHE A 7 54.63 -11.94 -14.53
CA PHE A 7 55.46 -12.77 -13.60
C PHE A 7 56.30 -11.77 -12.76
N LEU A 8 56.08 -11.58 -11.46
CA LEU A 8 56.49 -12.34 -10.25
C LEU A 8 57.42 -11.48 -9.39
N GLU A 9 57.20 -11.56 -8.07
CA GLU A 9 58.11 -11.25 -6.96
C GLU A 9 58.58 -9.80 -6.69
N ARG A 10 57.94 -9.19 -5.69
CA ARG A 10 58.65 -8.65 -4.50
C ARG A 10 57.64 -8.36 -3.38
N ILE A 11 57.47 -9.32 -2.48
CA ILE A 11 56.97 -9.07 -1.12
C ILE A 11 58.03 -9.58 -0.16
N ARG A 12 58.66 -8.67 0.56
CA ARG A 12 59.33 -8.90 1.85
C ARG A 12 59.19 -7.64 2.73
N PRO A 13 59.26 -7.80 4.06
CA PRO A 13 58.16 -7.43 4.95
C PRO A 13 58.48 -6.21 5.80
N HIS A 14 57.46 -5.44 6.16
CA HIS A 14 57.51 -4.56 7.33
C HIS A 14 56.33 -4.87 8.27
N THR A 15 56.69 -5.55 9.35
CA THR A 15 56.20 -5.39 10.73
C THR A 15 54.73 -4.99 10.93
N VAL A 16 53.93 -6.01 11.29
CA VAL A 16 52.57 -5.93 11.78
C VAL A 16 52.54 -5.40 13.23
N PRO A 17 51.74 -4.37 13.57
CA PRO A 17 51.39 -4.09 14.96
C PRO A 17 50.47 -5.20 15.47
N SER A 18 50.93 -5.94 16.48
CA SER A 18 50.13 -6.93 17.19
C SER A 18 49.05 -6.25 18.03
N GLN A 19 47.81 -6.27 17.56
CA GLN A 19 46.59 -6.31 18.38
C GLN A 19 45.39 -6.48 17.44
N TYR A 20 45.38 -7.60 16.72
CA TYR A 20 44.11 -8.18 16.33
C TYR A 20 43.71 -9.07 17.50
N ASP A 21 42.71 -8.65 18.27
CA ASP A 21 41.92 -9.59 19.05
C ASP A 21 41.26 -10.54 18.05
N VAL A 22 41.97 -11.62 17.74
CA VAL A 22 41.37 -12.82 17.18
C VAL A 22 40.32 -13.22 18.20
N VAL A 23 39.06 -12.89 17.92
CA VAL A 23 37.92 -13.46 18.63
C VAL A 23 38.08 -14.97 18.48
N LYS A 24 38.64 -15.61 19.52
CA LYS A 24 38.77 -17.05 19.56
C LYS A 24 37.37 -17.59 19.30
N PRO A 25 37.19 -18.54 18.36
CA PRO A 25 35.89 -19.20 18.24
C PRO A 25 35.57 -19.74 19.62
N ARG A 26 34.45 -19.26 20.20
CA ARG A 26 33.94 -19.80 21.46
C ARG A 26 33.95 -21.31 21.25
N LYS A 27 34.73 -22.05 22.06
CA LYS A 27 34.59 -23.50 22.18
C LYS A 27 33.20 -23.73 22.76
N VAL A 28 32.19 -23.74 21.89
CA VAL A 28 30.89 -24.29 22.21
C VAL A 28 31.19 -25.76 22.42
N PHE A 29 31.13 -26.20 23.68
CA PHE A 29 30.87 -27.60 23.95
C PHE A 29 29.58 -27.92 23.19
N GLN A 30 29.70 -28.48 21.99
CA GLN A 30 28.59 -29.19 21.36
C GLN A 30 28.35 -30.40 22.28
N LYS A 31 27.53 -30.20 23.33
CA LYS A 31 26.67 -31.28 23.77
C LYS A 31 26.00 -31.78 22.50
N ASN A 32 26.11 -33.08 22.22
CA ASN A 32 25.38 -33.72 21.14
C ASN A 32 23.88 -33.43 21.35
N LEU A 33 23.42 -32.30 20.80
CA LEU A 33 22.02 -31.98 20.75
C LEU A 33 21.41 -33.05 19.84
N PRO A 34 20.33 -33.72 20.27
CA PRO A 34 19.66 -34.69 19.41
C PRO A 34 19.28 -34.00 18.09
N PRO A 35 19.27 -34.74 16.96
CA PRO A 35 18.83 -34.17 15.70
C PRO A 35 17.42 -33.58 15.86
N ALA A 36 17.32 -32.25 15.71
CA ALA A 36 16.08 -31.51 15.89
C ALA A 36 15.36 -31.36 14.54
N ALA A 37 14.09 -31.75 14.49
CA ALA A 37 13.26 -31.50 13.32
C ALA A 37 12.92 -30.01 13.19
N GLN A 38 12.76 -29.54 11.95
CA GLN A 38 12.26 -28.20 11.70
C GLN A 38 10.76 -28.09 12.02
N LEU A 39 10.40 -27.03 12.74
CA LEU A 39 9.03 -26.61 12.98
C LEU A 39 8.64 -25.55 11.94
N SER A 40 7.37 -25.55 11.53
CA SER A 40 6.88 -24.65 10.48
C SER A 40 5.97 -23.55 11.03
N ILE A 41 6.08 -22.33 10.53
CA ILE A 41 5.20 -21.19 10.82
C ILE A 41 4.59 -20.70 9.51
N ARG A 42 3.27 -20.45 9.47
CA ARG A 42 2.64 -19.84 8.30
C ARG A 42 3.10 -18.40 8.15
N ALA A 43 3.47 -18.04 6.94
CA ALA A 43 3.98 -16.71 6.64
C ALA A 43 3.68 -16.30 5.21
N ALA A 44 3.65 -14.99 5.00
CA ALA A 44 3.70 -14.40 3.66
C ALA A 44 4.95 -13.53 3.53
N TYR A 45 5.48 -13.42 2.32
CA TYR A 45 6.59 -12.52 2.02
C TYR A 45 6.09 -11.42 1.09
N TYR A 46 6.16 -10.18 1.54
CA TYR A 46 5.64 -9.03 0.82
C TYR A 46 6.73 -8.02 0.55
N ARG A 47 6.64 -7.37 -0.61
CA ARG A 47 7.25 -6.06 -0.82
C ARG A 47 6.25 -4.99 -0.37
N GLY A 48 6.65 -4.12 0.55
CA GLY A 48 5.96 -2.88 0.90
C GLY A 48 6.88 -1.70 0.60
N GLY A 49 6.49 -0.84 -0.35
CA GLY A 49 7.35 0.25 -0.82
C GLY A 49 8.70 -0.28 -1.30
N THR A 50 9.79 0.33 -0.84
CA THR A 50 11.17 -0.08 -1.15
C THR A 50 11.74 -1.07 -0.13
N SER A 51 10.90 -1.92 0.47
CA SER A 51 11.30 -2.89 1.49
C SER A 51 10.59 -4.22 1.32
N ARG A 52 11.14 -5.29 1.91
CA ARG A 52 10.48 -6.59 2.02
C ARG A 52 10.46 -7.04 3.47
N ALA A 53 9.42 -7.78 3.84
CA ALA A 53 9.33 -8.40 5.15
C ALA A 53 8.59 -9.73 5.07
N VAL A 54 8.91 -10.61 6.02
CA VAL A 54 8.08 -11.76 6.35
C VAL A 54 6.92 -11.25 7.22
N ILE A 55 5.69 -11.49 6.78
CA ILE A 55 4.47 -11.17 7.51
C ILE A 55 3.95 -12.45 8.15
N ILE A 56 3.76 -12.41 9.48
CA ILE A 56 3.33 -13.53 10.30
C ILE A 56 2.09 -13.12 11.08
N GLN A 57 1.15 -14.04 11.26
CA GLN A 57 0.06 -13.83 12.20
C GLN A 57 0.51 -14.32 13.58
N PRO A 58 0.46 -13.48 14.64
CA PRO A 58 0.84 -13.87 16.00
C PRO A 58 0.32 -15.22 16.49
N ARG A 59 -0.90 -15.61 16.10
CA ARG A 59 -1.50 -16.90 16.44
C ARG A 59 -0.76 -18.13 15.89
N ASP A 60 0.06 -17.95 14.86
CA ASP A 60 0.86 -19.00 14.24
C ASP A 60 2.26 -19.14 14.85
N LEU A 61 2.63 -18.24 15.79
CA LEU A 61 3.88 -18.30 16.54
C LEU A 61 3.75 -19.21 17.79
N PRO A 62 4.87 -19.65 18.39
CA PRO A 62 4.83 -20.39 19.64
C PRO A 62 4.06 -19.64 20.74
N LYS A 63 3.27 -20.35 21.54
CA LYS A 63 2.49 -19.76 22.65
C LYS A 63 3.38 -19.02 23.65
N ASN A 64 4.59 -19.53 23.91
CA ASN A 64 5.58 -18.83 24.71
C ASN A 64 6.23 -17.70 23.90
N ARG A 65 5.87 -16.45 24.22
CA ARG A 65 6.41 -15.25 23.56
C ARG A 65 7.91 -15.02 23.80
N ALA A 66 8.47 -15.56 24.89
CA ALA A 66 9.91 -15.49 25.14
C ALA A 66 10.74 -16.13 24.01
N LYS A 67 10.17 -17.12 23.30
CA LYS A 67 10.81 -17.77 22.14
C LYS A 67 10.79 -16.92 20.87
N TRP A 68 9.95 -15.89 20.78
CA TRP A 68 9.73 -15.16 19.53
C TRP A 68 10.99 -14.47 18.99
N PRO A 69 11.80 -13.75 19.80
CA PRO A 69 13.06 -13.16 19.31
C PRO A 69 13.97 -14.20 18.64
N PHE A 70 14.12 -15.38 19.24
CA PHE A 70 14.92 -16.47 18.70
C PHE A 70 14.34 -17.00 17.37
N VAL A 71 13.03 -17.24 17.32
CA VAL A 71 12.33 -17.67 16.09
C VAL A 71 12.51 -16.63 14.98
N PHE A 72 12.35 -15.35 15.30
CA PHE A 72 12.51 -14.25 14.33
C PHE A 72 13.92 -14.20 13.76
N ARG A 73 14.95 -14.36 14.61
CA ARG A 73 16.34 -14.43 14.16
C ARG A 73 16.58 -15.61 13.23
N GLN A 74 16.07 -16.80 13.55
CA GLN A 74 16.20 -17.97 12.67
C GLN A 74 15.47 -17.77 11.33
N ILE A 75 14.23 -17.27 11.35
CA ILE A 75 13.47 -17.01 10.11
C ILE A 75 14.23 -16.04 9.21
N MET A 76 14.88 -15.03 9.78
CA MET A 76 15.60 -14.01 9.01
C MET A 76 17.06 -14.35 8.72
N GLY A 77 17.66 -15.34 9.38
CA GLY A 77 19.10 -15.61 9.29
C GLY A 77 19.95 -14.51 9.94
N SER A 78 19.46 -13.93 11.04
CA SER A 78 20.10 -12.82 11.77
C SER A 78 21.15 -13.31 12.76
N GLY A 79 22.05 -12.41 13.16
CA GLY A 79 23.28 -12.78 13.87
C GLY A 79 24.33 -13.39 12.93
N ASP A 80 24.23 -13.09 11.62
CA ASP A 80 25.13 -13.61 10.60
C ASP A 80 26.40 -12.74 10.51
N PRO A 81 27.57 -13.20 10.98
CA PRO A 81 28.81 -12.44 10.95
C PRO A 81 29.31 -12.17 9.51
N TYR A 82 28.76 -12.85 8.51
CA TYR A 82 29.08 -12.60 7.10
C TYR A 82 28.23 -11.48 6.48
N GLY A 83 27.18 -11.03 7.18
CA GLY A 83 26.32 -9.95 6.70
C GLY A 83 25.42 -10.34 5.52
N ARG A 84 25.14 -11.62 5.29
CA ARG A 84 24.47 -12.12 4.07
C ARG A 84 23.06 -12.67 4.32
N GLN A 85 22.82 -13.22 5.51
CA GLN A 85 21.58 -13.88 5.93
C GLN A 85 21.17 -15.06 5.02
N VAL A 86 22.16 -15.85 4.57
CA VAL A 86 21.93 -16.94 3.60
C VAL A 86 21.07 -18.08 4.18
N ASP A 87 21.15 -18.33 5.49
CA ASP A 87 20.38 -19.35 6.20
C ASP A 87 19.03 -18.82 6.70
N GLY A 88 18.37 -17.97 5.90
CA GLY A 88 17.11 -17.35 6.27
C GLY A 88 16.48 -16.55 5.12
N MET A 89 15.40 -15.85 5.45
CA MET A 89 14.64 -15.01 4.50
C MET A 89 15.19 -13.58 4.38
N GLY A 90 16.18 -13.23 5.19
CA GLY A 90 16.91 -11.97 5.11
C GLY A 90 17.76 -11.89 3.85
N ALA A 91 18.40 -10.74 3.65
CA ALA A 91 19.23 -10.52 2.46
C ALA A 91 20.43 -9.60 2.73
N GLY A 92 20.90 -9.56 3.98
CA GLY A 92 22.11 -8.85 4.36
C GLY A 92 22.01 -7.32 4.37
N ILE A 93 20.80 -6.77 4.26
CA ILE A 93 20.55 -5.33 4.34
C ILE A 93 19.28 -5.03 5.13
N SER A 94 19.28 -3.91 5.88
CA SER A 94 18.23 -3.59 6.83
C SER A 94 16.85 -3.45 6.19
N SER A 95 16.77 -3.00 4.93
CA SER A 95 15.51 -2.86 4.20
C SER A 95 14.82 -4.20 3.89
N LEU A 96 15.55 -5.31 4.02
CA LEU A 96 15.16 -6.69 3.71
C LEU A 96 15.24 -7.63 4.94
N SER A 97 15.68 -7.13 6.10
CA SER A 97 15.78 -7.86 7.37
C SER A 97 14.65 -7.45 8.33
N LYS A 98 13.42 -7.87 8.02
CA LYS A 98 12.20 -7.36 8.66
C LYS A 98 11.13 -8.43 8.84
N ILE A 99 10.46 -8.35 9.99
CA ILE A 99 9.22 -9.08 10.26
C ILE A 99 8.08 -8.09 10.52
N CYS A 100 6.87 -8.46 10.10
CA CYS A 100 5.63 -7.75 10.41
C CYS A 100 4.66 -8.72 11.05
N LEU A 101 4.20 -8.42 12.26
CA LEU A 101 3.11 -9.15 12.89
C LEU A 101 1.80 -8.47 12.55
N VAL A 102 0.81 -9.24 12.09
CA VAL A 102 -0.50 -8.70 11.71
C VAL A 102 -1.61 -9.59 12.23
N GLU A 103 -2.52 -9.02 12.99
CA GLU A 103 -3.68 -9.70 13.57
C GLU A 103 -4.93 -8.81 13.49
N PRO A 104 -6.14 -9.38 13.47
CA PRO A 104 -7.37 -8.59 13.57
C PRO A 104 -7.33 -7.72 14.82
N PHE A 105 -7.78 -6.47 14.70
CA PHE A 105 -7.93 -5.62 15.88
C PHE A 105 -9.07 -6.16 16.75
N VAL A 106 -8.84 -6.24 18.06
CA VAL A 106 -9.86 -6.57 19.06
C VAL A 106 -9.94 -5.41 20.02
N ASP A 107 -11.17 -4.92 20.23
CA ASP A 107 -11.45 -3.85 21.18
C ASP A 107 -11.24 -4.40 22.60
N ALA A 108 -10.09 -4.09 23.20
CA ALA A 108 -9.79 -4.49 24.56
C ALA A 108 -10.47 -3.51 25.52
N PRO A 109 -11.22 -3.97 26.54
CA PRO A 109 -11.71 -3.08 27.58
C PRO A 109 -10.51 -2.55 28.39
N THR A 110 -10.00 -1.38 28.03
CA THR A 110 -8.97 -0.69 28.82
C THR A 110 -9.57 -0.26 30.15
N THR A 111 -9.19 -0.92 31.24
CA THR A 111 -9.55 -0.55 32.62
C THR A 111 -8.80 0.69 33.14
N SER A 112 -7.89 1.27 32.37
CA SER A 112 -7.24 2.54 32.70
C SER A 112 -7.71 3.65 31.75
N LYS A 113 -8.66 4.46 32.24
CA LYS A 113 -8.90 5.82 31.71
C LYS A 113 -7.60 6.64 31.60
N ALA A 114 -6.54 6.27 32.34
CA ALA A 114 -5.28 7.00 32.43
C ALA A 114 -4.45 7.07 31.14
N GLU A 115 -4.45 6.04 30.27
CA GLU A 115 -3.71 6.15 28.99
C GLU A 115 -4.50 6.89 27.92
N SER A 116 -5.83 6.76 27.95
CA SER A 116 -6.75 7.56 27.14
C SER A 116 -6.73 9.05 27.51
N LEU A 117 -6.34 9.40 28.75
CA LEU A 117 -6.28 10.78 29.23
C LEU A 117 -5.08 11.59 28.69
N SER A 118 -4.01 10.93 28.22
CA SER A 118 -2.86 11.65 27.64
C SER A 118 -3.10 12.13 26.20
N LEU A 119 -4.13 11.59 25.53
CA LEU A 119 -4.57 11.96 24.18
C LEU A 119 -5.88 12.78 24.16
N GLN A 120 -6.50 13.01 25.32
CA GLN A 120 -7.82 13.65 25.45
C GLN A 120 -7.79 15.12 25.90
N ALA A 121 -6.63 15.77 25.93
CA ALA A 121 -6.58 17.23 26.01
C ALA A 121 -6.89 17.79 24.61
N ASN A 122 -8.18 18.03 24.35
CA ASN A 122 -8.78 18.72 23.19
C ASN A 122 -9.28 17.83 22.05
N HIS A 123 -10.38 17.10 22.26
CA HIS A 123 -11.57 17.07 21.38
C HIS A 123 -12.54 15.95 21.81
N HIS A 124 -13.84 16.27 21.83
CA HIS A 124 -14.91 15.28 21.97
C HIS A 124 -14.87 14.31 20.78
N VAL A 125 -14.48 13.05 21.00
CA VAL A 125 -14.55 12.00 19.99
C VAL A 125 -15.59 10.96 20.41
N SER A 126 -16.57 10.75 19.53
CA SER A 126 -17.58 9.70 19.59
C SER A 126 -16.96 8.30 19.52
N LYS A 127 -17.69 7.31 20.06
CA LYS A 127 -17.40 5.86 20.15
C LYS A 127 -17.23 5.14 18.79
N GLU A 128 -16.43 5.67 17.87
CA GLU A 128 -16.14 5.05 16.58
C GLU A 128 -15.02 4.01 16.75
N GLN A 129 -15.21 2.77 16.25
CA GLN A 129 -14.20 1.72 16.29
C GLN A 129 -12.88 2.23 15.67
N GLU A 130 -11.83 2.32 16.48
CA GLU A 130 -10.64 3.08 16.12
C GLU A 130 -9.81 2.39 15.02
N ALA A 131 -9.69 1.05 15.03
CA ALA A 131 -8.89 0.27 14.09
C ALA A 131 -9.61 -0.97 13.52
N ASP A 132 -9.17 -1.44 12.35
CA ASP A 132 -9.59 -2.69 11.72
C ASP A 132 -8.57 -3.82 11.93
N VAL A 133 -7.29 -3.48 12.04
CA VAL A 133 -6.17 -4.43 12.13
C VAL A 133 -5.03 -3.87 12.97
N ASP A 134 -4.36 -4.74 13.71
CA ASP A 134 -3.12 -4.44 14.41
C ASP A 134 -1.89 -4.80 13.57
N TYR A 135 -0.88 -3.93 13.65
CA TYR A 135 0.39 -4.09 12.97
C TYR A 135 1.57 -3.83 13.91
N THR A 136 2.41 -4.84 14.11
CA THR A 136 3.71 -4.71 14.78
C THR A 136 4.85 -4.84 13.78
N PHE A 137 5.75 -3.87 13.77
CA PHE A 137 7.02 -3.98 13.08
C PHE A 137 8.09 -4.57 13.99
N VAL A 138 8.92 -5.45 13.43
CA VAL A 138 10.12 -6.00 14.08
C VAL A 138 11.30 -5.86 13.11
N GLY A 139 12.30 -5.07 13.51
CA GLY A 139 13.58 -4.96 12.81
C GLY A 139 14.57 -5.99 13.36
N LEU A 140 15.34 -6.64 12.49
CA LEU A 140 16.32 -7.63 12.91
C LEU A 140 17.73 -7.19 12.52
N GLY A 141 18.64 -7.25 13.49
CA GLY A 141 20.08 -7.10 13.27
C GLY A 141 20.56 -8.07 12.17
N ILE A 142 21.49 -7.62 11.34
CA ILE A 142 22.06 -8.47 10.29
C ILE A 142 23.16 -9.31 10.92
N GLU A 143 24.17 -8.64 11.48
CA GLU A 143 25.35 -9.24 12.12
C GLU A 143 25.18 -9.43 13.63
N THR A 144 24.14 -8.83 14.21
CA THR A 144 23.85 -8.87 15.66
C THR A 144 22.54 -9.63 15.92
N ASP A 145 22.39 -10.11 17.16
CA ASP A 145 21.16 -10.76 17.64
C ASP A 145 20.03 -9.78 18.03
N GLU A 146 20.16 -8.52 17.62
CA GLU A 146 19.24 -7.45 17.98
C GLU A 146 17.85 -7.66 17.36
N VAL A 147 16.82 -7.47 18.19
CA VAL A 147 15.40 -7.49 17.80
C VAL A 147 14.79 -6.15 18.21
N ASP A 148 14.60 -5.26 17.24
CA ASP A 148 14.12 -3.89 17.46
C ASP A 148 12.60 -3.79 17.26
N VAL A 149 11.90 -3.33 18.30
CA VAL A 149 10.46 -3.05 18.32
C VAL A 149 10.13 -1.60 18.70
N ALA A 150 11.12 -0.70 18.70
CA ALA A 150 10.96 0.68 19.13
C ALA A 150 10.13 1.53 18.15
N GLY A 151 10.20 1.22 16.85
CA GLY A 151 9.66 2.06 15.79
C GLY A 151 8.69 1.39 14.83
N ASN A 152 8.16 2.19 13.90
CA ASN A 152 7.39 1.73 12.75
C ASN A 152 8.29 1.65 11.50
N CYS A 153 8.00 0.72 10.59
CA CYS A 153 8.52 0.76 9.22
C CYS A 153 7.45 1.26 8.25
N GLY A 154 7.41 2.56 7.98
CA GLY A 154 6.36 3.13 7.13
C GLY A 154 6.35 2.60 5.67
N ASN A 155 7.45 2.04 5.16
CA ASN A 155 7.45 1.31 3.89
C ASN A 155 6.59 0.04 3.98
N MET A 156 6.74 -0.74 5.05
CA MET A 156 5.97 -1.97 5.24
C MET A 156 4.51 -1.70 5.56
N SER A 157 4.17 -0.54 6.14
CA SER A 157 2.76 -0.10 6.29
C SER A 157 1.97 -0.18 4.98
N SER A 158 2.62 -0.01 3.82
CA SER A 158 1.94 -0.13 2.51
C SER A 158 1.50 -1.54 2.15
N ALA A 159 2.09 -2.57 2.76
CA ALA A 159 1.71 -3.96 2.53
C ALA A 159 0.64 -4.46 3.51
N ILE A 160 0.46 -3.79 4.65
CA ILE A 160 -0.40 -4.28 5.75
C ILE A 160 -1.87 -4.33 5.36
N GLY A 161 -2.42 -3.23 4.82
CA GLY A 161 -3.82 -3.21 4.34
C GLY A 161 -4.08 -4.30 3.27
N PRO A 162 -3.29 -4.34 2.18
CA PRO A 162 -3.39 -5.39 1.16
C PRO A 162 -3.25 -6.81 1.72
N TYR A 163 -2.31 -7.04 2.64
CA TYR A 163 -2.15 -8.34 3.30
C TYR A 163 -3.37 -8.70 4.14
N ALA A 164 -3.84 -7.80 5.00
CA ALA A 164 -4.96 -8.05 5.90
C ALA A 164 -6.25 -8.38 5.12
N TYR A 165 -6.48 -7.70 3.99
CA TYR A 165 -7.58 -8.00 3.08
C TYR A 165 -7.44 -9.40 2.45
N ASN A 166 -6.28 -9.70 1.87
CA ASN A 166 -6.03 -11.00 1.23
C ASN A 166 -6.08 -12.18 2.22
N ALA A 167 -5.56 -11.98 3.44
CA ALA A 167 -5.52 -12.97 4.51
C ALA A 167 -6.85 -13.08 5.30
N ARG A 168 -7.89 -12.35 4.87
CA ARG A 168 -9.23 -12.35 5.48
C ARG A 168 -9.22 -11.96 6.96
N LEU A 169 -8.39 -11.00 7.34
CA LEU A 169 -8.25 -10.52 8.73
C LEU A 169 -9.18 -9.35 9.08
N LEU A 170 -9.77 -8.70 8.07
CA LEU A 170 -10.67 -7.56 8.26
C LEU A 170 -12.12 -8.00 8.52
N PRO A 171 -12.97 -7.15 9.12
CA PRO A 171 -14.40 -7.43 9.31
C PRO A 171 -15.15 -7.73 8.01
N ALA A 172 -16.27 -8.46 8.09
CA ALA A 172 -17.03 -8.93 6.93
C ALA A 172 -17.46 -7.82 5.96
N ARG A 173 -17.69 -6.60 6.46
CA ARG A 173 -18.05 -5.41 5.65
C ARG A 173 -17.07 -5.12 4.51
N PHE A 174 -15.80 -5.50 4.68
CA PHE A 174 -14.76 -5.29 3.68
C PHE A 174 -14.93 -6.16 2.43
N TYR A 175 -15.63 -7.29 2.53
CA TYR A 175 -15.69 -8.29 1.46
C TYR A 175 -17.04 -8.35 0.76
N VAL A 176 -17.96 -7.43 1.07
CA VAL A 176 -19.29 -7.34 0.43
C VAL A 176 -19.14 -7.04 -1.06
N ARG A 177 -18.12 -6.25 -1.44
CA ARG A 177 -17.74 -6.00 -2.83
C ARG A 177 -16.39 -6.65 -3.09
N SER A 178 -16.25 -7.31 -4.23
CA SER A 178 -14.99 -7.94 -4.63
C SER A 178 -13.99 -6.95 -5.25
N ASP A 179 -14.51 -5.84 -5.79
CA ASP A 179 -13.78 -4.90 -6.63
C ASP A 179 -14.02 -3.46 -6.14
N GLY A 180 -12.99 -2.62 -6.26
CA GLY A 180 -13.01 -1.20 -5.94
C GLY A 180 -12.08 -0.81 -4.78
N GLU A 181 -12.13 0.47 -4.44
CA GLU A 181 -11.29 1.06 -3.39
C GLU A 181 -11.69 0.54 -2.01
N VAL A 182 -10.69 0.17 -1.22
CA VAL A 182 -10.81 -0.27 0.17
C VAL A 182 -9.94 0.61 1.06
N LYS A 183 -10.50 1.07 2.18
CA LYS A 183 -9.80 1.82 3.23
C LYS A 183 -9.72 1.02 4.52
N VAL A 184 -8.51 0.60 4.90
CA VAL A 184 -8.23 -0.16 6.13
C VAL A 184 -7.60 0.77 7.19
N LYS A 185 -8.19 0.86 8.37
CA LYS A 185 -7.64 1.57 9.54
C LYS A 185 -6.66 0.64 10.27
N ILE A 186 -5.37 0.95 10.25
CA ILE A 186 -4.30 0.17 10.86
C ILE A 186 -3.85 0.85 12.15
N ARG A 187 -3.82 0.12 13.27
CA ARG A 187 -3.12 0.56 14.47
C ARG A 187 -1.71 0.00 14.45
N ASN A 188 -0.70 0.86 14.43
CA ASN A 188 0.68 0.43 14.64
C ASN A 188 0.92 0.23 16.15
N THR A 189 1.20 -1.00 16.58
CA THR A 189 1.35 -1.33 17.99
C THR A 189 2.68 -0.86 18.57
N ASN A 190 3.71 -0.60 17.75
CA ASN A 190 4.98 -0.05 18.23
C ASN A 190 4.81 1.40 18.73
N THR A 191 3.97 2.19 18.07
CA THR A 191 3.84 3.64 18.31
C THR A 191 2.45 4.07 18.78
N GLY A 192 1.46 3.18 18.77
CA GLY A 192 0.05 3.50 19.04
C GLY A 192 -0.62 4.38 17.97
N LYS A 193 0.05 4.66 16.84
CA LYS A 193 -0.44 5.60 15.83
C LYS A 193 -1.34 4.91 14.81
N MET A 194 -2.33 5.67 14.33
CA MET A 194 -3.32 5.22 13.35
C MET A 194 -2.90 5.58 11.92
N ILE A 195 -3.03 4.61 11.02
CA ILE A 195 -2.69 4.73 9.60
C ILE A 195 -3.85 4.22 8.76
N ASP A 196 -4.43 5.06 7.91
CA ASP A 196 -5.40 4.59 6.91
C ASP A 196 -4.66 4.13 5.66
N ALA A 197 -4.81 2.85 5.30
CA ALA A 197 -4.31 2.30 4.04
C ALA A 197 -5.45 2.20 3.03
N ILE A 198 -5.34 2.96 1.95
CA ILE A 198 -6.32 3.02 0.86
C ILE A 198 -5.70 2.38 -0.39
N PHE A 199 -6.37 1.38 -0.95
CA PHE A 199 -5.89 0.61 -2.10
C PHE A 199 -7.04 -0.02 -2.87
N GLU A 200 -6.78 -0.33 -4.14
CA GLU A 200 -7.75 -1.00 -5.02
C GLU A 200 -7.79 -2.51 -4.79
N THR A 201 -8.99 -3.07 -4.92
CA THR A 201 -9.24 -4.51 -4.96
C THR A 201 -9.87 -4.93 -6.29
N PHE A 202 -9.57 -6.15 -6.72
CA PHE A 202 -10.10 -6.74 -7.93
C PHE A 202 -10.21 -8.26 -7.77
N GLY A 203 -11.37 -8.84 -8.07
CA GLY A 203 -11.63 -10.27 -7.94
C GLY A 203 -11.52 -10.76 -6.48
N GLY A 204 -11.80 -9.90 -5.50
CA GLY A 204 -11.72 -10.24 -4.08
C GLY A 204 -10.29 -10.38 -3.56
N GLN A 205 -9.33 -9.74 -4.22
CA GLN A 205 -7.93 -9.63 -3.80
C GLN A 205 -7.45 -8.19 -3.94
N ALA A 206 -6.44 -7.79 -3.17
CA ALA A 206 -5.74 -6.52 -3.41
C ALA A 206 -5.12 -6.52 -4.81
N ALA A 207 -5.31 -5.43 -5.55
CA ALA A 207 -4.76 -5.28 -6.88
C ALA A 207 -3.23 -5.40 -6.86
N VAL A 208 -2.65 -5.95 -7.93
CA VAL A 208 -1.18 -6.10 -8.09
C VAL A 208 -0.65 -5.52 -9.41
N ILE A 209 -1.54 -5.15 -10.33
CA ILE A 209 -1.20 -4.47 -11.59
C ILE A 209 -1.70 -3.02 -11.47
N GLY A 210 -0.85 -2.07 -11.85
CA GLY A 210 -1.19 -0.66 -11.93
C GLY A 210 -0.10 0.13 -12.65
N ASN A 211 -0.32 1.41 -12.85
CA ASN A 211 0.56 2.32 -13.61
C ASN A 211 1.35 3.28 -12.71
N TYR A 212 1.29 3.12 -11.38
CA TYR A 212 2.02 3.96 -10.43
C TYR A 212 3.42 3.39 -10.19
N SER A 213 4.44 4.23 -10.33
CA SER A 213 5.85 3.88 -10.08
C SER A 213 6.38 4.64 -8.87
N ILE A 214 7.27 3.99 -8.11
CA ILE A 214 8.03 4.65 -7.04
C ILE A 214 9.52 4.42 -7.27
N ASP A 215 10.33 5.43 -6.99
CA ASP A 215 11.77 5.31 -7.16
C ASP A 215 12.33 4.27 -6.17
N GLY A 216 13.24 3.41 -6.66
CA GLY A 216 13.77 2.26 -5.92
C GLY A 216 12.99 0.95 -6.08
N VAL A 217 11.92 0.91 -6.88
CA VAL A 217 11.22 -0.33 -7.26
C VAL A 217 11.14 -0.45 -8.78
N THR A 218 11.56 -1.58 -9.33
CA THR A 218 11.47 -1.85 -10.77
C THR A 218 10.02 -2.07 -11.20
N GLY A 219 9.60 -1.36 -12.25
CA GLY A 219 8.26 -1.47 -12.84
C GLY A 219 7.20 -0.62 -12.14
N SER A 220 5.94 -0.87 -12.46
CA SER A 220 4.78 -0.18 -11.90
C SER A 220 3.89 -1.14 -11.10
N GLY A 221 3.07 -0.57 -10.22
CA GLY A 221 2.06 -1.29 -9.45
C GLY A 221 0.85 -0.40 -9.16
N PRO A 222 -0.14 -0.91 -8.41
CA PRO A 222 -1.25 -0.11 -7.95
C PRO A 222 -0.79 0.84 -6.86
N LYS A 223 -1.36 2.05 -6.87
CA LYS A 223 -1.13 3.08 -5.87
C LYS A 223 -1.76 2.63 -4.55
N VAL A 224 -0.96 2.59 -3.50
CA VAL A 224 -1.39 2.44 -2.11
C VAL A 224 -1.17 3.79 -1.44
N LYS A 225 -2.26 4.43 -1.01
CA LYS A 225 -2.21 5.68 -0.26
C LYS A 225 -2.21 5.34 1.24
N LEU A 226 -1.27 5.93 1.98
CA LEU A 226 -1.17 5.80 3.43
C LEU A 226 -1.37 7.16 4.07
N ASP A 227 -2.43 7.33 4.84
CA ASP A 227 -2.69 8.54 5.64
C ASP A 227 -2.36 8.27 7.11
N PHE A 228 -1.29 8.87 7.60
CA PHE A 228 -0.93 8.89 9.02
C PHE A 228 -1.78 9.94 9.71
N ARG A 229 -2.70 9.51 10.58
CA ARG A 229 -3.63 10.40 11.29
C ARG A 229 -2.93 11.15 12.40
N HIS A 230 -3.25 12.43 12.56
CA HIS A 230 -2.69 13.34 13.56
C HIS A 230 -1.18 13.11 13.74
N PRO A 231 -0.39 13.30 12.67
CA PRO A 231 0.99 12.80 12.59
C PRO A 231 1.95 13.56 13.52
N TYR A 232 1.50 14.55 14.28
CA TYR A 232 2.36 15.41 15.09
C TYR A 232 2.52 14.94 16.54
N GLY A 233 3.41 15.64 17.26
CA GLY A 233 3.61 15.47 18.69
C GLY A 233 4.09 14.07 19.08
N SER A 234 4.82 13.41 18.18
CA SER A 234 5.32 12.05 18.39
C SER A 234 6.32 11.97 19.55
N LYS A 235 7.03 13.06 19.85
CA LYS A 235 7.99 13.16 20.95
C LYS A 235 7.86 14.46 21.76
N THR A 236 7.34 15.53 21.17
CA THR A 236 7.30 16.85 21.81
C THR A 236 5.89 17.30 22.20
N GLY A 237 4.85 16.58 21.77
CA GLY A 237 3.44 16.96 21.95
C GLY A 237 2.97 18.16 21.12
N LYS A 238 3.85 18.83 20.34
CA LYS A 238 3.53 20.06 19.58
C LYS A 238 4.01 19.98 18.14
N VAL A 239 3.29 20.59 17.20
CA VAL A 239 3.72 20.67 15.79
C VAL A 239 4.98 21.52 15.63
N LEU A 240 5.02 22.69 16.29
CA LEU A 240 6.15 23.61 16.36
C LEU A 240 6.65 23.63 17.81
N PRO A 241 7.60 22.77 18.20
CA PRO A 241 7.94 22.57 19.61
C PRO A 241 8.55 23.81 20.28
N THR A 242 9.28 24.61 19.50
CA THR A 242 9.87 25.88 19.94
C THR A 242 8.86 27.03 20.01
N GLY A 243 7.66 26.85 19.43
CA GLY A 243 6.65 27.89 19.27
C GLY A 243 6.86 28.79 18.04
N HIS A 244 8.00 28.71 17.36
CA HIS A 244 8.32 29.52 16.18
C HIS A 244 8.34 28.70 14.89
N LYS A 245 8.10 29.38 13.76
CA LYS A 245 8.22 28.78 12.42
C LYS A 245 9.68 28.68 11.97
N VAL A 246 10.51 29.63 12.41
CA VAL A 246 11.95 29.71 12.19
C VAL A 246 12.57 30.23 13.47
N ASP A 247 13.55 29.50 13.99
CA ASP A 247 14.37 29.83 15.14
C ASP A 247 15.78 30.22 14.69
N ASN A 248 16.53 30.90 15.56
CA ASN A 248 17.98 31.07 15.42
C ASN A 248 18.68 30.07 16.36
N ILE A 249 19.27 29.02 15.80
CA ILE A 249 19.86 27.90 16.55
C ILE A 249 21.33 27.77 16.15
N ALA A 250 22.22 27.86 17.14
CA ALA A 250 23.67 27.87 16.92
C ALA A 250 24.12 28.90 15.86
N GLY A 251 23.41 30.04 15.74
CA GLY A 251 23.69 31.10 14.77
C GLY A 251 23.06 30.90 13.38
N TYR A 252 22.27 29.84 13.17
CA TYR A 252 21.62 29.53 11.90
C TYR A 252 20.11 29.61 11.98
N LYS A 253 19.47 30.00 10.88
CA LYS A 253 18.02 29.92 10.74
C LYS A 253 17.60 28.46 10.57
N VAL A 254 16.73 27.99 11.46
CA VAL A 254 16.29 26.59 11.50
C VAL A 254 14.79 26.52 11.75
N SER A 255 14.05 25.72 10.98
CA SER A 255 12.66 25.38 11.31
C SER A 255 12.60 24.06 12.08
N CYS A 256 12.04 24.06 13.29
CA CYS A 256 11.86 22.87 14.11
C CYS A 256 10.41 22.38 14.07
N VAL A 257 10.17 21.18 13.52
CA VAL A 257 8.81 20.65 13.30
C VAL A 257 8.72 19.18 13.78
N ASP A 258 7.67 18.82 14.51
CA ASP A 258 7.31 17.43 14.83
C ASP A 258 6.00 17.06 14.12
N GLY A 259 6.13 16.46 12.93
CA GLY A 259 5.03 16.14 12.01
C GLY A 259 5.03 14.69 11.51
N ALA A 260 5.61 13.78 12.29
CA ALA A 260 5.60 12.31 12.22
C ALA A 260 6.74 11.79 13.10
N ASN A 261 7.85 12.53 13.04
CA ASN A 261 9.01 12.46 13.91
C ASN A 261 9.65 13.86 13.94
N PRO A 262 10.25 14.32 15.06
CA PRO A 262 10.93 15.60 15.11
C PRO A 262 12.01 15.74 14.05
N ALA A 263 11.99 16.85 13.32
CA ALA A 263 13.02 17.22 12.37
C ALA A 263 13.31 18.73 12.45
N CYS A 264 14.59 19.08 12.29
CA CYS A 264 15.03 20.44 12.07
C CYS A 264 15.47 20.62 10.60
N PHE A 265 15.07 21.74 10.01
CA PHE A 265 15.31 22.05 8.60
C PHE A 265 16.16 23.31 8.48
N ILE A 266 17.22 23.23 7.69
CA ILE A 266 18.15 24.32 7.42
C ILE A 266 18.38 24.44 5.91
N ARG A 267 18.59 25.65 5.39
CA ARG A 267 18.91 25.82 3.97
C ARG A 267 20.32 25.33 3.71
N ALA A 268 20.51 24.59 2.62
CA ALA A 268 21.84 24.09 2.25
C ALA A 268 22.85 25.23 1.98
N SER A 269 22.36 26.35 1.43
CA SER A 269 23.15 27.57 1.20
C SER A 269 23.72 28.18 2.48
N ASP A 270 22.97 28.13 3.58
CA ASP A 270 23.34 28.80 4.84
C ASP A 270 24.55 28.13 5.50
N ILE A 271 24.83 26.88 5.17
CA ILE A 271 26.00 26.14 5.63
C ILE A 271 27.07 25.95 4.54
N GLY A 272 26.88 26.53 3.35
CA GLY A 272 27.81 26.44 2.23
C GLY A 272 27.94 25.04 1.65
N VAL A 273 26.84 24.29 1.55
CA VAL A 273 26.80 22.95 0.94
C VAL A 273 25.85 22.98 -0.26
N SER A 274 26.20 22.25 -1.33
CA SER A 274 25.27 22.07 -2.44
C SER A 274 24.00 21.34 -1.97
N GLY A 275 22.83 21.91 -2.22
CA GLY A 275 21.55 21.28 -1.87
C GLY A 275 21.30 19.94 -2.53
N THR A 276 21.99 19.66 -3.64
CA THR A 276 21.89 18.41 -4.39
C THR A 276 22.97 17.39 -4.06
N ILE A 277 23.86 17.68 -3.09
CA ILE A 277 25.01 16.84 -2.71
C ILE A 277 24.62 15.36 -2.50
N LEU A 278 25.46 14.45 -3.00
CA LEU A 278 25.26 13.02 -2.84
C LEU A 278 25.96 12.50 -1.58
N PRO A 279 25.48 11.41 -0.95
CA PRO A 279 26.01 10.89 0.30
C PRO A 279 27.54 10.68 0.32
N ASN A 280 28.10 10.12 -0.75
CA ASN A 280 29.53 9.84 -0.83
C ASN A 280 30.38 11.12 -0.87
N ASP A 281 29.89 12.18 -1.50
CA ASP A 281 30.58 13.47 -1.53
C ASP A 281 30.35 14.25 -0.23
N PHE A 282 29.18 14.10 0.37
CA PHE A 282 28.89 14.70 1.67
C PHE A 282 29.77 14.09 2.77
N ASN A 283 30.03 12.79 2.71
CA ASN A 283 30.97 12.11 3.61
C ASN A 283 32.42 12.61 3.51
N LYS A 284 32.77 13.33 2.44
CA LYS A 284 34.09 13.97 2.29
C LYS A 284 34.15 15.35 2.95
N LEU A 285 33.08 15.81 3.59
CA LEU A 285 32.97 17.10 4.29
C LEU A 285 32.75 16.91 5.80
N PRO A 286 33.70 16.29 6.53
CA PRO A 286 33.54 15.95 7.95
C PRO A 286 33.26 17.18 8.83
N GLU A 287 33.80 18.35 8.48
CA GLU A 287 33.56 19.61 9.17
C GLU A 287 32.10 20.07 9.06
N LYS A 288 31.46 19.89 7.90
CA LYS A 288 30.05 20.21 7.69
C LYS A 288 29.14 19.23 8.42
N LEU A 289 29.50 17.94 8.42
CA LEU A 289 28.76 16.93 9.19
C LEU A 289 28.81 17.21 10.69
N LYS A 290 29.98 17.60 11.21
CA LYS A 290 30.13 18.02 12.61
C LYS A 290 29.29 19.25 12.94
N LEU A 291 29.31 20.27 12.07
CA LEU A 291 28.48 21.47 12.23
C LEU A 291 26.98 21.12 12.28
N LEU A 292 26.51 20.26 11.38
CA LEU A 292 25.11 19.83 11.37
C LEU A 292 24.73 19.06 12.63
N GLU A 293 25.63 18.24 13.17
CA GLU A 293 25.39 17.57 14.45
C GLU A 293 25.30 18.57 15.61
N THR A 294 26.14 19.61 15.65
CA THR A 294 26.01 20.70 16.62
C THR A 294 24.65 21.39 16.52
N ILE A 295 24.23 21.78 15.31
CA ILE A 295 22.91 22.43 15.10
C ILE A 295 21.78 21.49 15.50
N ARG A 296 21.87 20.19 15.16
CA ARG A 296 20.86 19.18 15.50
C ARG A 296 20.70 19.02 17.01
N LYS A 297 21.80 18.97 17.75
CA LYS A 297 21.79 18.84 19.22
C LYS A 297 21.20 20.08 19.89
N ALA A 298 21.65 21.27 19.49
CA ALA A 298 21.07 22.52 19.99
C ALA A 298 19.56 22.61 19.68
N ALA A 299 19.14 22.18 18.49
CA ALA A 299 17.72 22.12 18.13
C ALA A 299 16.95 21.10 18.98
N ALA A 300 17.54 19.95 19.29
CA ALA A 300 16.91 18.95 20.16
C ALA A 300 16.59 19.53 21.55
N VAL A 301 17.53 20.27 22.14
CA VAL A 301 17.35 20.96 23.42
C VAL A 301 16.27 22.03 23.31
N ALA A 302 16.32 22.87 22.28
CA ALA A 302 15.30 23.91 22.05
C ALA A 302 13.88 23.33 21.85
N MET A 303 13.77 22.14 21.25
CA MET A 303 12.51 21.42 21.08
C MET A 303 12.02 20.72 22.35
N GLY A 304 12.80 20.72 23.43
CA GLY A 304 12.49 20.00 24.68
C GLY A 304 12.63 18.48 24.58
N ILE A 305 13.38 17.97 23.59
CA ILE A 305 13.60 16.51 23.40
C ILE A 305 14.62 15.97 24.39
N ALA A 306 15.59 16.80 24.79
CA ALA A 306 16.62 16.47 25.76
C ALA A 306 16.89 17.70 26.65
N PRO A 307 17.27 17.50 27.92
CA PRO A 307 17.61 18.62 28.81
C PRO A 307 18.91 19.34 28.42
N ASP A 308 19.83 18.65 27.74
CA ASP A 308 21.14 19.18 27.33
C ASP A 308 21.67 18.48 26.06
N GLU A 309 22.73 19.01 25.45
CA GLU A 309 23.31 18.47 24.20
C GLU A 309 24.00 17.10 24.35
N GLY A 310 24.39 16.73 25.58
CA GLY A 310 24.99 15.45 25.92
C GLY A 310 23.97 14.31 26.01
N SER A 311 22.73 14.63 26.39
CA SER A 311 21.62 13.69 26.53
C SER A 311 20.76 13.54 25.26
N VAL A 312 21.13 14.21 24.16
CA VAL A 312 20.36 14.15 22.89
C VAL A 312 20.38 12.74 22.30
N PRO A 313 19.21 12.13 22.02
CA PRO A 313 19.14 10.85 21.34
C PRO A 313 19.85 10.87 19.98
N ARG A 314 20.52 9.77 19.66
CA ARG A 314 21.35 9.64 18.43
C ARG A 314 20.59 9.92 17.14
N THR A 315 19.29 9.61 17.11
CA THR A 315 18.50 9.60 15.87
C THR A 315 17.34 10.60 15.85
N VAL A 316 17.09 11.34 16.94
CA VAL A 316 15.97 12.28 17.09
C VAL A 316 16.46 13.58 17.75
N PRO A 317 16.13 14.77 17.21
CA PRO A 317 15.46 15.01 15.93
C PRO A 317 16.37 14.63 14.75
N LYS A 318 15.79 14.51 13.55
CA LYS A 318 16.54 14.42 12.29
C LYS A 318 16.94 15.84 11.85
N ILE A 319 18.04 15.98 11.10
CA ILE A 319 18.40 17.27 10.46
C ILE A 319 18.38 17.13 8.93
N GLY A 320 17.65 18.02 8.27
CA GLY A 320 17.46 18.05 6.82
C GLY A 320 17.97 19.35 6.20
N LEU A 321 18.85 19.22 5.19
CA LEU A 321 19.25 20.33 4.34
C LEU A 321 18.23 20.50 3.24
N VAL A 322 17.75 21.73 3.06
CA VAL A 322 16.69 22.08 2.13
C VAL A 322 17.22 22.99 1.04
N SER A 323 16.78 22.78 -0.20
CA SER A 323 17.09 23.64 -1.34
C SER A 323 15.96 23.61 -2.36
N GLN A 324 15.89 24.65 -3.18
CA GLN A 324 14.97 24.71 -4.32
C GLN A 324 15.24 23.58 -5.31
N SER A 325 14.21 23.22 -6.09
CA SER A 325 14.36 22.24 -7.15
C SER A 325 15.36 22.68 -8.21
N SER A 326 16.26 21.78 -8.59
CA SER A 326 17.30 22.00 -9.60
C SER A 326 17.61 20.70 -10.31
N ALA A 327 18.11 20.79 -11.55
CA ALA A 327 18.53 19.60 -12.28
C ALA A 327 19.81 19.02 -11.66
N HIS A 328 19.81 17.73 -11.32
CA HIS A 328 20.96 17.08 -10.69
C HIS A 328 20.97 15.56 -10.85
N ALA A 329 22.16 14.97 -10.74
CA ALA A 329 22.32 13.52 -10.69
C ALA A 329 21.88 12.94 -9.33
N VAL A 330 21.31 11.75 -9.36
CA VAL A 330 21.04 10.92 -8.18
C VAL A 330 22.01 9.73 -8.14
N LEU A 331 22.01 8.95 -7.05
CA LEU A 331 22.92 7.82 -6.84
C LEU A 331 22.93 6.77 -7.97
N SER A 332 21.85 6.64 -8.74
CA SER A 332 21.79 5.73 -9.89
C SER A 332 22.51 6.26 -11.14
N GLY A 333 23.05 7.49 -11.10
CA GLY A 333 23.58 8.21 -12.26
C GLY A 333 22.51 8.88 -13.12
N GLN A 334 21.22 8.61 -12.87
CA GLN A 334 20.13 9.32 -13.53
C GLN A 334 20.16 10.80 -13.14
N THR A 335 19.86 11.68 -14.09
CA THR A 335 19.63 13.10 -13.81
C THR A 335 18.14 13.39 -13.67
N LEU A 336 17.74 13.95 -12.53
CA LEU A 336 16.40 14.51 -12.33
C LEU A 336 16.36 15.93 -12.86
N ARG A 337 15.30 16.31 -13.57
CA ARG A 337 15.06 17.69 -14.01
C ARG A 337 14.38 18.48 -12.88
N ALA A 338 14.61 19.80 -12.82
CA ALA A 338 13.97 20.67 -11.82
C ALA A 338 12.44 20.51 -11.82
N SER A 339 11.80 20.46 -13.00
CA SER A 339 10.36 20.27 -13.20
C SER A 339 9.80 18.91 -12.74
N GLN A 340 10.65 18.02 -12.20
CA GLN A 340 10.25 16.73 -11.67
C GLN A 340 10.18 16.72 -10.15
N MET A 341 10.54 17.82 -9.49
CA MET A 341 10.59 17.96 -8.03
C MET A 341 10.09 19.33 -7.61
N ASP A 342 9.40 19.37 -6.46
CA ASP A 342 8.99 20.63 -5.83
C ASP A 342 10.10 21.19 -4.94
N ILE A 343 10.92 20.31 -4.37
CA ILE A 343 11.96 20.67 -3.42
C ILE A 343 13.03 19.59 -3.40
N VAL A 344 14.27 19.95 -3.05
CA VAL A 344 15.37 19.00 -2.86
C VAL A 344 15.78 18.99 -1.41
N ILE A 345 15.82 17.79 -0.82
CA ILE A 345 16.20 17.60 0.58
C ILE A 345 17.25 16.52 0.73
N ARG A 346 18.22 16.77 1.62
CA ARG A 346 19.24 15.81 2.05
C ARG A 346 19.19 15.67 3.56
N PHE A 347 18.84 14.49 4.06
CA PHE A 347 18.77 14.24 5.49
C PHE A 347 20.06 13.61 6.00
N ILE A 348 20.50 14.03 7.17
CA ILE A 348 21.42 13.27 8.02
C ILE A 348 20.57 12.42 8.96
N SER A 349 20.90 11.14 9.06
CA SER A 349 20.32 10.23 10.02
C SER A 349 21.43 9.38 10.61
N ASP A 350 21.45 9.28 11.94
CA ASP A 350 22.45 8.48 12.62
C ASP A 350 23.89 8.94 12.30
N THR A 351 24.08 10.27 12.35
CA THR A 351 25.31 10.99 11.98
C THR A 351 25.82 10.79 10.55
N GLN A 352 25.05 10.13 9.68
CA GLN A 352 25.43 9.82 8.30
C GLN A 352 24.45 10.44 7.28
N PRO A 353 24.94 10.89 6.11
CA PRO A 353 24.10 11.26 4.99
C PRO A 353 23.20 10.09 4.56
N HIS A 354 21.89 10.29 4.65
CA HIS A 354 20.94 9.26 4.31
C HIS A 354 20.90 9.05 2.78
N ARG A 355 20.96 7.79 2.34
CA ARG A 355 21.05 7.45 0.91
C ARG A 355 19.78 7.73 0.10
N ALA A 356 18.63 7.80 0.77
CA ALA A 356 17.35 8.25 0.20
C ALA A 356 16.72 9.31 1.11
N ILE A 357 15.59 9.03 1.75
CA ILE A 357 15.00 9.86 2.82
C ILE A 357 14.32 8.97 3.88
N PRO A 358 14.47 9.26 5.19
CA PRO A 358 13.66 8.59 6.21
C PRO A 358 12.18 8.94 6.01
N LEU A 359 11.30 7.95 5.96
CA LEU A 359 9.90 8.18 5.59
C LEU A 359 9.18 9.12 6.57
N THR A 360 9.38 8.97 7.88
CA THR A 360 8.79 9.90 8.86
C THR A 360 9.32 11.32 8.67
N ALA A 361 10.58 11.50 8.30
CA ALA A 361 11.14 12.82 8.00
C ALA A 361 10.55 13.40 6.70
N ALA A 362 10.22 12.57 5.71
CA ALA A 362 9.49 12.99 4.52
C ALA A 362 8.06 13.45 4.84
N LEU A 363 7.36 12.76 5.75
CA LEU A 363 6.04 13.19 6.24
C LEU A 363 6.14 14.51 7.03
N THR A 364 7.12 14.65 7.93
CA THR A 364 7.39 15.91 8.63
C THR A 364 7.73 17.04 7.66
N THR A 365 8.44 16.74 6.55
CA THR A 365 8.68 17.71 5.47
C THR A 365 7.36 18.18 4.86
N ALA A 366 6.44 17.25 4.57
CA ALA A 366 5.14 17.61 4.01
C ALA A 366 4.35 18.52 4.97
N VAL A 367 4.39 18.25 6.28
CA VAL A 367 3.79 19.11 7.30
C VAL A 367 4.45 20.49 7.29
N ALA A 368 5.78 20.56 7.35
CA ALA A 368 6.52 21.82 7.35
C ALA A 368 6.21 22.67 6.10
N ALA A 369 6.19 22.03 4.93
CA ALA A 369 5.88 22.65 3.64
C ALA A 369 4.47 23.27 3.57
N ARG A 370 3.53 22.81 4.42
CA ARG A 370 2.16 23.37 4.49
C ARG A 370 2.00 24.44 5.56
N ILE A 371 3.03 24.71 6.36
CA ILE A 371 3.03 25.78 7.38
C ILE A 371 3.71 27.02 6.75
N PRO A 372 2.95 28.10 6.48
CA PRO A 372 3.49 29.29 5.81
C PRO A 372 4.62 29.93 6.62
N GLY A 373 5.76 30.17 6.00
CA GLY A 373 6.92 30.81 6.61
C GLY A 373 7.95 29.86 7.24
N THR A 374 7.77 28.54 7.16
CA THR A 374 8.87 27.61 7.49
C THR A 374 9.93 27.63 6.38
N ILE A 375 11.16 27.21 6.69
CA ILE A 375 12.23 27.08 5.69
C ILE A 375 11.84 26.11 4.57
N VAL A 376 11.10 25.05 4.88
CA VAL A 376 10.67 24.09 3.87
C VAL A 376 9.70 24.74 2.89
N GLU A 377 8.68 25.45 3.39
CA GLU A 377 7.70 26.14 2.56
C GLU A 377 8.35 27.23 1.69
N GLN A 378 9.29 28.00 2.24
CA GLN A 378 10.05 29.02 1.52
C GLN A 378 10.88 28.48 0.35
N MET A 379 11.21 27.19 0.34
CA MET A 379 12.07 26.55 -0.66
C MET A 379 11.28 25.73 -1.69
N LEU A 380 9.94 25.69 -1.60
CA LEU A 380 9.10 25.04 -2.59
C LEU A 380 9.22 25.73 -3.95
N ALA A 381 9.15 24.94 -5.02
CA ALA A 381 8.95 25.43 -6.36
C ALA A 381 7.62 26.20 -6.46
N PRO A 382 7.55 27.26 -7.28
CA PRO A 382 6.32 28.04 -7.46
C PRO A 382 5.20 27.20 -8.09
N ASP A 383 5.57 26.35 -9.05
CA ASP A 383 4.64 25.47 -9.75
C ASP A 383 4.77 24.04 -9.21
N PRO A 384 3.70 23.46 -8.64
CA PRO A 384 3.76 22.11 -8.11
C PRO A 384 3.85 21.09 -9.24
N VAL A 385 4.70 20.06 -9.06
CA VAL A 385 4.81 18.92 -9.99
C VAL A 385 3.50 18.14 -10.06
N THR A 386 2.79 18.07 -8.93
CA THR A 386 1.46 17.46 -8.82
C THR A 386 0.61 18.26 -7.84
N GLU A 387 -0.64 18.59 -8.20
CA GLU A 387 -1.52 19.44 -7.38
C GLU A 387 -1.73 18.90 -5.95
N GLU A 388 -1.85 17.59 -5.79
CA GLU A 388 -2.21 16.94 -4.53
C GLU A 388 -1.01 16.53 -3.65
N ALA A 389 0.22 16.73 -4.09
CA ALA A 389 1.40 16.19 -3.40
C ALA A 389 2.66 17.01 -3.63
N ILE A 390 3.51 17.04 -2.61
CA ILE A 390 4.88 17.55 -2.66
C ILE A 390 5.80 16.41 -3.08
N THR A 391 6.49 16.60 -4.19
CA THR A 391 7.49 15.71 -4.77
C THR A 391 8.88 16.12 -4.30
N ILE A 392 9.38 15.44 -3.28
CA ILE A 392 10.71 15.69 -2.70
C ILE A 392 11.76 14.93 -3.50
N GLY A 393 12.76 15.65 -4.01
CA GLY A 393 14.00 15.09 -4.56
C GLY A 393 14.98 14.71 -3.45
N HIS A 394 15.32 13.42 -3.36
CA HIS A 394 16.29 12.87 -2.42
C HIS A 394 17.46 12.19 -3.17
N ALA A 395 18.51 11.75 -2.46
CA ALA A 395 19.73 11.25 -3.08
C ALA A 395 19.55 10.04 -4.03
N SER A 396 18.52 9.21 -3.85
CA SER A 396 18.20 8.09 -4.75
C SER A 396 17.12 8.36 -5.82
N GLY A 397 16.53 9.55 -5.90
CA GLY A 397 15.32 9.76 -6.70
C GLY A 397 14.32 10.72 -6.05
N ARG A 398 13.04 10.37 -6.08
CA ARG A 398 11.93 11.21 -5.65
C ARG A 398 10.92 10.44 -4.81
N ILE A 399 10.26 11.17 -3.92
CA ILE A 399 9.14 10.68 -3.13
C ILE A 399 7.99 11.69 -3.17
N GLN A 400 6.77 11.21 -3.36
CA GLN A 400 5.56 12.01 -3.23
C GLN A 400 4.96 11.85 -1.84
N VAL A 401 4.76 12.97 -1.15
CA VAL A 401 4.13 13.08 0.16
C VAL A 401 3.12 14.22 0.16
N ASN A 402 2.15 14.20 1.07
CA ASN A 402 1.25 15.32 1.27
C ASN A 402 0.98 15.51 2.77
N ALA A 403 0.48 16.68 3.16
CA ALA A 403 -0.10 16.90 4.47
C ALA A 403 -1.41 17.67 4.30
N THR A 404 -2.46 17.16 4.93
CA THR A 404 -3.74 17.85 5.04
C THR A 404 -3.75 18.58 6.37
N MET A 405 -3.89 19.90 6.32
CA MET A 405 -3.97 20.74 7.52
C MET A 405 -5.42 20.95 7.93
N ASP A 406 -5.64 21.21 9.21
CA ASP A 406 -6.95 21.59 9.71
C ASP A 406 -7.42 22.90 9.06
N LYS A 407 -8.72 22.99 8.79
CA LYS A 407 -9.29 24.14 8.06
C LYS A 407 -9.29 25.42 8.91
N GLN A 408 -9.44 25.29 10.22
CA GLN A 408 -9.51 26.40 11.16
C GLN A 408 -8.10 26.74 11.69
N ASN A 409 -7.33 25.73 12.08
CA ASN A 409 -5.94 25.88 12.50
C ASN A 409 -4.98 25.28 11.47
N ARG A 410 -4.59 26.10 10.49
CA ARG A 410 -3.71 25.68 9.37
C ARG A 410 -2.30 25.24 9.79
N ILE A 411 -1.94 25.32 11.08
CA ILE A 411 -0.70 24.76 11.62
C ILE A 411 -0.89 23.30 12.03
N MET A 412 -2.10 22.88 12.40
CA MET A 412 -2.36 21.52 12.88
C MET A 412 -2.54 20.55 11.71
N PRO A 413 -1.67 19.54 11.55
CA PRO A 413 -1.87 18.53 10.51
C PRO A 413 -2.92 17.50 10.97
N VAL A 414 -3.92 17.27 10.12
CA VAL A 414 -4.94 16.22 10.30
C VAL A 414 -4.42 14.88 9.78
N THR A 415 -3.76 14.89 8.61
CA THR A 415 -3.12 13.71 8.03
C THR A 415 -1.79 14.05 7.38
N ALA A 416 -0.80 13.16 7.49
CA ALA A 416 0.36 13.15 6.60
C ALA A 416 0.28 11.93 5.69
N THR A 417 0.31 12.16 4.39
CA THR A 417 0.07 11.15 3.36
C THR A 417 1.37 10.77 2.67
N VAL A 418 1.53 9.49 2.37
CA VAL A 418 2.54 9.00 1.42
C VAL A 418 1.91 8.02 0.44
N TYR A 419 2.43 8.04 -0.79
CA TYR A 419 2.02 7.13 -1.84
C TYR A 419 3.08 6.06 -2.07
N ARG A 420 2.63 4.80 -2.11
CA ARG A 420 3.49 3.62 -2.23
C ARG A 420 2.86 2.60 -3.17
N THR A 421 3.56 1.49 -3.33
CA THR A 421 3.03 0.28 -3.97
C THR A 421 3.38 -0.90 -3.07
N ALA A 422 2.59 -1.96 -3.11
CA ALA A 422 2.87 -3.22 -2.42
C ALA A 422 2.64 -4.41 -3.35
N ARG A 423 3.26 -5.55 -3.03
CA ARG A 423 3.10 -6.79 -3.79
C ARG A 423 3.40 -8.02 -2.92
N ARG A 424 2.48 -9.00 -2.92
CA ARG A 424 2.74 -10.35 -2.40
C ARG A 424 3.77 -11.04 -3.30
N LEU A 425 4.84 -11.56 -2.70
CA LEU A 425 5.91 -12.28 -3.40
C LEU A 425 5.82 -13.79 -3.17
N PHE A 426 5.48 -14.19 -1.95
CA PHE A 426 5.33 -15.59 -1.54
C PHE A 426 4.28 -15.71 -0.43
N GLU A 427 3.66 -16.87 -0.31
CA GLU A 427 2.81 -17.27 0.80
C GLU A 427 2.96 -18.77 1.03
N GLY A 428 3.16 -19.19 2.28
CA GLY A 428 3.46 -20.58 2.61
C GLY A 428 3.93 -20.73 4.05
N LYS A 429 4.98 -21.51 4.24
CA LYS A 429 5.57 -21.80 5.55
C LYS A 429 7.04 -21.41 5.58
N THR A 430 7.47 -20.75 6.66
CA THR A 430 8.88 -20.64 7.04
C THR A 430 9.21 -21.73 8.07
N PHE A 431 10.49 -22.03 8.25
CA PHE A 431 10.95 -23.11 9.11
C PHE A 431 11.97 -22.60 10.13
N TRP A 432 11.96 -23.20 11.32
CA TRP A 432 12.87 -22.90 12.42
C TRP A 432 13.10 -24.18 13.25
N THR A 433 14.05 -24.19 14.18
CA THR A 433 14.38 -25.34 15.03
C THR A 433 14.24 -24.96 16.50
N ASP A 434 13.53 -25.78 17.29
CA ASP A 434 13.43 -25.58 18.73
C ASP A 434 14.63 -26.24 19.42
N GLN A 435 15.57 -25.43 19.90
CA GLN A 435 16.76 -25.95 20.60
C GLN A 435 16.52 -26.20 22.10
N GLY A 436 15.27 -26.12 22.58
CA GLY A 436 14.93 -26.47 23.97
C GLY A 436 15.41 -25.49 25.04
N THR A 437 16.17 -24.46 24.66
CA THR A 437 16.64 -23.39 25.55
C THR A 437 16.38 -22.04 24.90
N SER A 438 15.55 -21.20 25.51
CA SER A 438 15.63 -19.73 25.35
C SER A 438 14.62 -19.00 26.23
N ASP A 439 14.80 -19.09 27.54
CA ASP A 439 14.56 -17.92 28.39
C ASP A 439 15.83 -17.04 28.30
N GLU A 440 16.17 -16.59 27.08
CA GLU A 440 17.43 -15.88 26.79
C GLU A 440 17.40 -14.42 27.21
N THR A 441 16.21 -13.84 27.26
CA THR A 441 16.00 -12.50 27.78
C THR A 441 15.50 -12.67 29.20
N GLY A 442 16.17 -12.14 30.22
CA GLY A 442 15.67 -12.07 31.61
C GLY A 442 14.40 -11.22 31.80
N LEU A 443 13.56 -11.15 30.76
CA LEU A 443 12.27 -10.49 30.67
C LEU A 443 11.19 -11.54 30.91
N SER A 444 10.22 -11.22 31.76
CA SER A 444 9.07 -12.07 32.03
C SER A 444 8.03 -11.93 30.91
N TYR A 445 7.72 -13.01 30.20
CA TYR A 445 6.65 -13.06 29.21
C TYR A 445 5.47 -13.86 29.76
N GLY A 446 4.27 -13.28 29.78
CA GLY A 446 3.08 -13.98 30.25
C GLY A 446 2.65 -15.10 29.31
N THR A 447 2.14 -16.22 29.84
CA THR A 447 1.68 -17.39 29.05
C THR A 447 0.26 -17.25 28.48
N GLY A 448 -0.42 -16.12 28.72
CA GLY A 448 -1.83 -15.94 28.35
C GLY A 448 -2.10 -15.91 26.84
N ALA A 449 -3.15 -16.60 26.42
CA ALA A 449 -3.65 -16.72 25.04
C ALA A 449 -4.59 -15.58 24.61
N GLY A 450 -4.34 -14.35 25.08
CA GLY A 450 -5.21 -13.19 24.78
C GLY A 450 -5.03 -12.63 23.37
N HIS A 451 -5.82 -11.61 23.04
CA HIS A 451 -5.72 -10.85 21.78
C HIS A 451 -4.63 -9.77 21.85
N SER A 452 -4.34 -9.11 20.73
CA SER A 452 -3.29 -8.07 20.62
C SER A 452 -1.90 -8.61 21.01
N LEU A 453 -1.58 -9.83 20.56
CA LEU A 453 -0.34 -10.53 20.89
C LEU A 453 0.92 -9.76 20.43
N GLY A 454 0.84 -9.06 19.29
CA GLY A 454 1.91 -8.19 18.82
C GLY A 454 2.14 -6.97 19.73
N LEU A 455 1.07 -6.37 20.27
CA LEU A 455 1.18 -5.29 21.25
C LEU A 455 1.77 -5.80 22.57
N ARG A 456 1.33 -6.96 23.06
CA ARG A 456 1.92 -7.60 24.25
C ARG A 456 3.42 -7.80 24.08
N PHE A 457 3.85 -8.33 22.93
CA PHE A 457 5.26 -8.51 22.63
C PHE A 457 6.05 -7.19 22.68
N VAL A 458 5.48 -6.08 22.18
CA VAL A 458 6.11 -4.75 22.27
C VAL A 458 6.25 -4.29 23.72
N LEU A 459 5.19 -4.38 24.53
CA LEU A 459 5.20 -3.96 25.94
C LEU A 459 6.23 -4.78 26.74
N GLU A 460 6.19 -6.10 26.60
CA GLU A 460 7.09 -7.02 27.30
C GLU A 460 8.56 -6.79 26.91
N SER A 461 8.82 -6.55 25.62
CA SER A 461 10.17 -6.19 25.13
C SER A 461 10.68 -4.84 25.67
N ARG A 462 9.78 -3.99 26.17
CA ARG A 462 10.10 -2.70 26.82
C ARG A 462 10.10 -2.80 28.34
N GLY A 463 9.91 -4.00 28.90
CA GLY A 463 9.78 -4.21 30.36
C GLY A 463 8.50 -3.63 30.96
N GLN A 464 7.46 -3.42 30.15
CA GLN A 464 6.17 -2.89 30.57
C GLN A 464 5.16 -4.02 30.84
N ASP A 465 4.20 -3.78 31.75
CA ASP A 465 3.13 -4.73 32.05
C ASP A 465 2.17 -4.90 30.85
N SER A 466 1.85 -6.15 30.53
CA SER A 466 0.93 -6.53 29.44
C SER A 466 -0.34 -7.22 29.94
N SER A 467 -0.49 -7.38 31.27
CA SER A 467 -1.56 -8.18 31.89
C SER A 467 -2.96 -7.61 31.65
N HIS A 468 -3.07 -6.28 31.54
CA HIS A 468 -4.31 -5.55 31.28
C HIS A 468 -4.94 -5.88 29.91
N LEU A 469 -4.19 -6.44 28.96
CA LEU A 469 -4.69 -6.81 27.62
C LEU A 469 -5.49 -8.14 27.64
N GLY A 470 -6.15 -8.48 28.76
CA GLY A 470 -6.74 -9.78 29.10
C GLY A 470 -7.72 -10.42 28.08
N THR A 471 -8.11 -11.67 28.36
CA THR A 471 -8.97 -12.50 27.48
C THR A 471 -10.37 -11.89 27.36
N ALA A 472 -10.87 -11.70 26.13
CA ALA A 472 -12.27 -11.36 25.90
C ALA A 472 -13.14 -12.43 26.57
N GLN A 473 -13.92 -12.05 27.59
CA GLN A 473 -14.91 -12.96 28.17
C GLN A 473 -15.88 -13.37 27.06
N GLU A 474 -16.00 -14.69 26.84
CA GLU A 474 -17.16 -15.24 26.15
C GLU A 474 -18.39 -14.65 26.83
N LYS A 475 -19.30 -14.05 26.06
CA LYS A 475 -20.58 -13.56 26.55
C LYS A 475 -21.23 -14.68 27.36
N GLU A 476 -21.24 -14.55 28.68
CA GLU A 476 -22.02 -15.44 29.54
C GLU A 476 -23.46 -15.40 29.04
N LYS A 477 -23.99 -16.56 28.65
CA LYS A 477 -25.44 -16.78 28.55
C LYS A 477 -26.05 -16.29 29.87
N PRO A 478 -27.20 -15.60 29.86
CA PRO A 478 -27.84 -15.16 31.09
C PRO A 478 -28.09 -16.39 31.96
N LYS A 479 -27.49 -16.41 33.16
CA LYS A 479 -27.86 -17.35 34.21
C LYS A 479 -29.29 -17.02 34.62
N ASP A 480 -30.14 -18.01 34.42
CA ASP A 480 -31.50 -18.09 34.93
C ASP A 480 -31.48 -17.82 36.45
N MET A 481 -32.19 -16.78 36.88
CA MET A 481 -32.36 -16.39 38.26
C MET A 481 -33.86 -16.27 38.55
N SER A 482 -34.49 -17.40 38.85
CA SER A 482 -35.57 -17.43 39.84
C SER A 482 -35.80 -18.86 40.34
N GLN A 483 -35.29 -19.15 41.52
CA GLN A 483 -35.96 -20.07 42.44
C GLN A 483 -36.56 -19.22 43.55
N GLN A 484 -37.88 -19.29 43.73
CA GLN A 484 -38.45 -19.60 45.03
C GLN A 484 -39.89 -20.14 44.88
N PRO A 485 -40.33 -21.02 45.81
CA PRO A 485 -41.40 -21.97 45.58
C PRO A 485 -42.74 -21.44 46.06
N THR A 486 -43.81 -21.69 45.32
CA THR A 486 -45.17 -21.69 45.86
C THR A 486 -45.97 -22.83 45.24
N SER A 487 -46.73 -23.44 46.12
CA SER A 487 -47.49 -24.68 46.02
C SER A 487 -48.83 -24.54 45.30
N LEU A 488 -49.38 -25.71 44.93
CA LEU A 488 -50.80 -26.03 44.66
C LEU A 488 -51.29 -25.88 43.21
N GLY A 489 -52.01 -26.92 42.77
CA GLY A 489 -53.14 -26.76 41.85
C GLY A 489 -53.01 -27.51 40.53
N GLU A 490 -53.80 -28.58 40.41
CA GLU A 490 -54.00 -29.43 39.24
C GLU A 490 -54.71 -28.74 38.07
N THR A 491 -54.83 -29.48 36.95
CA THR A 491 -55.76 -29.34 35.81
C THR A 491 -55.39 -28.25 34.77
N SER A 492 -55.59 -28.36 33.46
CA SER A 492 -55.93 -29.42 32.49
C SER A 492 -56.13 -28.69 31.14
N VAL A 493 -55.77 -29.32 30.02
CA VAL A 493 -56.52 -29.29 28.73
C VAL A 493 -56.32 -28.11 27.72
N ASP A 494 -56.07 -28.54 26.47
CA ASP A 494 -56.34 -28.02 25.10
C ASP A 494 -55.75 -26.72 24.52
N GLU A 495 -54.81 -26.90 23.57
CA GLU A 495 -54.89 -26.74 22.09
C GLU A 495 -55.74 -25.63 21.38
N PRO A 496 -55.46 -25.31 20.09
CA PRO A 496 -55.18 -23.94 19.61
C PRO A 496 -56.10 -23.41 18.49
N HIS A 497 -56.10 -22.09 18.19
CA HIS A 497 -56.65 -21.50 16.94
C HIS A 497 -56.06 -20.09 16.70
N THR A 498 -55.29 -19.82 15.63
CA THR A 498 -55.61 -19.46 14.21
C THR A 498 -56.19 -18.07 13.94
N MET A 499 -55.71 -17.49 12.80
CA MET A 499 -56.25 -16.38 11.97
C MET A 499 -55.94 -14.94 12.45
N SER A 500 -55.03 -14.23 11.78
CA SER A 500 -55.20 -13.41 10.56
C SER A 500 -55.79 -12.02 10.84
N ASN A 501 -55.09 -10.95 10.45
CA ASN A 501 -55.73 -9.86 9.72
C ASN A 501 -54.71 -8.96 9.01
N SER A 502 -55.07 -8.71 7.75
CA SER A 502 -54.53 -7.75 6.80
C SER A 502 -54.97 -6.32 7.12
N ALA A 503 -54.12 -5.34 6.82
CA ALA A 503 -54.55 -3.98 6.49
C ALA A 503 -53.60 -3.34 5.47
N THR A 504 -54.17 -2.99 4.32
CA THR A 504 -53.63 -2.20 3.21
C THR A 504 -53.73 -0.69 3.46
N LEU A 505 -52.81 0.08 2.88
CA LEU A 505 -52.80 1.49 2.40
C LEU A 505 -51.32 1.94 2.40
N SER A 506 -50.70 2.65 1.46
CA SER A 506 -51.07 3.29 0.18
C SER A 506 -49.75 3.68 -0.53
N GLU A 507 -49.84 3.97 -1.82
CA GLU A 507 -48.75 4.21 -2.78
C GLU A 507 -47.85 5.42 -2.47
N GLU A 508 -46.53 5.25 -2.69
CA GLU A 508 -45.60 6.30 -3.14
C GLU A 508 -44.53 5.66 -4.06
N GLU A 509 -44.15 6.41 -5.10
CA GLU A 509 -43.40 5.99 -6.30
C GLU A 509 -42.13 5.16 -6.06
N VAL A 510 -42.04 3.99 -6.70
CA VAL A 510 -40.80 3.21 -6.81
C VAL A 510 -40.21 3.36 -8.21
N ALA A 511 -39.11 4.11 -8.32
CA ALA A 511 -38.22 4.05 -9.46
C ALA A 511 -37.65 2.63 -9.63
N SER A 512 -38.05 1.94 -10.71
CA SER A 512 -37.60 0.59 -11.05
C SER A 512 -36.09 0.55 -11.38
N PRO A 513 -35.33 -0.46 -10.89
CA PRO A 513 -33.93 -0.64 -11.27
C PRO A 513 -33.84 -1.07 -12.74
N SER A 514 -33.04 -0.33 -13.52
CA SER A 514 -32.83 -0.60 -14.94
C SER A 514 -32.29 -2.02 -15.18
N HIS A 515 -33.08 -2.87 -15.83
CA HIS A 515 -32.63 -4.18 -16.31
C HIS A 515 -31.41 -4.03 -17.27
N PRO A 516 -30.40 -4.92 -17.20
CA PRO A 516 -29.22 -4.87 -18.06
C PRO A 516 -29.55 -4.92 -19.57
N GLU A 517 -30.65 -5.55 -19.97
CA GLU A 517 -31.16 -5.58 -21.35
C GLU A 517 -31.59 -4.20 -21.88
N ARG A 518 -32.26 -3.39 -21.05
CA ARG A 518 -32.60 -1.99 -21.40
C ARG A 518 -31.35 -1.16 -21.61
N SER A 519 -30.30 -1.41 -20.82
CA SER A 519 -29.03 -0.68 -20.91
C SER A 519 -28.19 -1.04 -22.16
N LEU A 520 -28.33 -2.25 -22.69
CA LEU A 520 -27.62 -2.71 -23.89
C LEU A 520 -28.33 -2.24 -25.16
N THR A 521 -29.66 -2.35 -25.19
CA THR A 521 -30.50 -1.82 -26.26
C THR A 521 -30.31 -0.31 -26.40
N ALA A 522 -30.24 0.43 -25.28
CA ALA A 522 -29.93 1.85 -25.28
C ALA A 522 -28.52 2.17 -25.83
N ALA A 523 -27.51 1.37 -25.49
CA ALA A 523 -26.15 1.57 -25.99
C ALA A 523 -26.03 1.29 -27.50
N LEU A 524 -26.75 0.28 -28.00
CA LEU A 524 -26.82 -0.03 -29.43
C LEU A 524 -27.55 1.07 -30.21
N LYS A 525 -28.67 1.54 -29.67
CA LYS A 525 -29.41 2.66 -30.26
C LYS A 525 -28.59 3.95 -30.28
N GLN A 526 -27.89 4.27 -29.20
CA GLN A 526 -27.00 5.45 -29.15
C GLN A 526 -25.89 5.38 -30.20
N LEU A 527 -25.36 4.17 -30.47
CA LEU A 527 -24.37 3.97 -31.53
C LEU A 527 -24.97 4.16 -32.92
N ASP A 528 -26.17 3.64 -33.16
CA ASP A 528 -26.91 3.81 -34.41
C ASP A 528 -27.21 5.28 -34.69
N ASP A 529 -27.78 5.99 -33.71
CA ASP A 529 -28.06 7.43 -33.76
C ASP A 529 -26.77 8.25 -34.07
N SER A 530 -25.61 7.83 -33.52
CA SER A 530 -24.31 8.48 -33.79
C SER A 530 -23.78 8.21 -35.20
N ILE A 531 -24.11 7.07 -35.80
CA ILE A 531 -23.72 6.71 -37.17
C ILE A 531 -24.64 7.41 -38.18
N GLU A 532 -25.94 7.50 -37.90
CA GLU A 532 -26.87 8.30 -38.71
C GLU A 532 -26.45 9.78 -38.73
N ALA A 533 -26.09 10.36 -37.58
CA ALA A 533 -25.60 11.74 -37.54
C ALA A 533 -24.37 11.96 -38.45
N LEU A 534 -23.46 10.96 -38.54
CA LEU A 534 -22.30 11.01 -39.44
C LEU A 534 -22.68 10.88 -40.92
N LEU A 535 -23.74 10.15 -41.26
CA LEU A 535 -24.20 9.95 -42.64
C LEU A 535 -24.83 11.23 -43.24
N TYR A 536 -25.45 12.05 -42.39
CA TYR A 536 -26.23 13.21 -42.84
C TYR A 536 -25.49 14.55 -42.69
N ASP A 537 -24.39 14.62 -41.94
CA ASP A 537 -23.60 15.84 -41.79
C ASP A 537 -22.55 16.01 -42.91
N ARG A 538 -22.75 17.04 -43.75
CA ARG A 538 -21.90 17.34 -44.91
C ARG A 538 -20.63 18.13 -44.57
N THR A 539 -20.36 18.42 -43.30
CA THR A 539 -19.29 19.34 -42.87
C THR A 539 -18.14 18.69 -42.09
N ILE A 540 -18.17 17.38 -41.87
CA ILE A 540 -17.27 16.70 -40.92
C ILE A 540 -15.88 16.39 -41.53
N SER A 541 -14.85 17.01 -40.96
CA SER A 541 -13.42 16.69 -41.17
C SER A 541 -12.90 15.70 -40.11
N THR A 542 -11.94 14.87 -40.53
CA THR A 542 -11.54 13.58 -39.92
C THR A 542 -10.81 13.66 -38.57
N ARG A 543 -10.67 14.86 -37.99
CA ARG A 543 -10.04 15.08 -36.67
C ARG A 543 -11.04 15.21 -35.51
N SER A 544 -12.33 15.16 -35.80
CA SER A 544 -13.38 15.45 -34.82
C SER A 544 -14.15 14.20 -34.39
N PHE A 545 -13.51 13.05 -34.24
CA PHE A 545 -14.22 11.89 -33.70
C PHE A 545 -14.28 11.95 -32.17
N PRO A 546 -15.49 11.98 -31.58
CA PRO A 546 -15.62 11.98 -30.12
C PRO A 546 -15.12 10.63 -29.58
N PRO A 547 -14.20 10.60 -28.59
CA PRO A 547 -13.78 9.39 -27.89
C PRO A 547 -14.95 8.53 -27.39
N GLN A 548 -16.10 9.16 -27.19
CA GLN A 548 -17.37 8.55 -26.83
C GLN A 548 -17.83 7.50 -27.86
N LEU A 549 -17.66 7.71 -29.17
CA LEU A 549 -18.11 6.74 -30.18
C LEU A 549 -17.31 5.42 -30.07
N LEU A 550 -15.99 5.53 -29.94
CA LEU A 550 -15.09 4.38 -29.78
C LEU A 550 -15.34 3.64 -28.45
N TRP A 551 -15.61 4.41 -27.39
CA TRP A 551 -15.98 3.88 -26.08
C TRP A 551 -17.33 3.16 -26.11
N THR A 552 -18.34 3.73 -26.78
CA THR A 552 -19.68 3.13 -26.93
C THR A 552 -19.63 1.83 -27.71
N ILE A 553 -18.86 1.77 -28.82
CA ILE A 553 -18.62 0.52 -29.58
C ILE A 553 -17.99 -0.55 -28.68
N THR A 554 -16.99 -0.16 -27.88
CA THR A 554 -16.28 -1.08 -26.99
C THR A 554 -17.21 -1.59 -25.88
N LYS A 555 -18.02 -0.70 -25.29
CA LYS A 555 -18.97 -1.04 -24.23
C LYS A 555 -20.11 -1.91 -24.73
N ALA A 556 -20.66 -1.61 -25.91
CA ALA A 556 -21.68 -2.44 -26.56
C ALA A 556 -21.13 -3.83 -26.89
N SER A 557 -19.91 -3.92 -27.43
CA SER A 557 -19.24 -5.20 -27.71
C SER A 557 -19.06 -6.05 -26.44
N THR A 558 -18.59 -5.45 -25.36
CA THR A 558 -18.41 -6.16 -24.07
C THR A 558 -19.75 -6.63 -23.51
N LYS A 559 -20.76 -5.76 -23.49
CA LYS A 559 -22.09 -6.12 -22.97
C LYS A 559 -22.80 -7.17 -23.81
N ILE A 560 -22.63 -7.20 -25.14
CA ILE A 560 -23.20 -8.26 -25.97
C ILE A 560 -22.50 -9.58 -25.69
N VAL A 561 -21.17 -9.60 -25.56
CA VAL A 561 -20.43 -10.82 -25.19
C VAL A 561 -20.88 -11.34 -23.81
N GLU A 562 -21.06 -10.46 -22.83
CA GLU A 562 -21.59 -10.80 -21.51
C GLU A 562 -23.03 -11.32 -21.60
N HIS A 563 -23.87 -10.67 -22.40
CA HIS A 563 -25.27 -11.05 -22.61
C HIS A 563 -25.39 -12.41 -23.33
N THR A 564 -24.63 -12.65 -24.41
CA THR A 564 -24.54 -13.95 -25.09
C THR A 564 -24.06 -15.04 -24.12
N ARG A 565 -23.10 -14.73 -23.23
CA ARG A 565 -22.61 -15.65 -22.20
C ARG A 565 -23.66 -15.94 -21.12
N SER A 566 -24.54 -14.97 -20.82
CA SER A 566 -25.66 -15.10 -19.91
C SER A 566 -26.83 -15.90 -20.51
N LYS A 567 -27.17 -15.66 -21.77
CA LYS A 567 -28.22 -16.40 -22.52
C LYS A 567 -27.77 -17.81 -22.94
N LEU A 568 -26.48 -18.06 -23.11
CA LEU A 568 -25.94 -19.44 -23.18
C LEU A 568 -26.23 -20.28 -21.92
N ARG A 569 -26.73 -19.67 -20.82
CA ARG A 569 -27.22 -20.37 -19.62
C ARG A 569 -28.74 -20.45 -19.52
N LYS A 570 -29.51 -19.76 -20.37
CA LYS A 570 -30.98 -19.69 -20.30
C LYS A 570 -31.58 -19.59 -21.69
N ASP A 571 -32.43 -20.55 -22.03
CA ASP A 571 -33.13 -20.61 -23.31
C ASP A 571 -33.90 -19.33 -23.64
N VAL A 572 -33.79 -18.91 -24.91
CA VAL A 572 -34.60 -17.95 -25.71
C VAL A 572 -33.79 -16.74 -26.26
N PRO A 573 -33.73 -16.54 -27.59
CA PRO A 573 -33.18 -15.33 -28.21
C PRO A 573 -34.14 -14.14 -27.99
N ASP A 574 -33.61 -13.02 -27.51
CA ASP A 574 -34.39 -11.79 -27.31
C ASP A 574 -34.64 -11.08 -28.65
N LEU A 575 -35.92 -10.95 -29.02
CA LEU A 575 -36.38 -10.22 -30.20
C LEU A 575 -35.90 -8.74 -30.23
N PRO A 576 -35.84 -7.99 -29.10
CA PRO A 576 -35.45 -6.58 -29.11
C PRO A 576 -33.98 -6.33 -29.49
N ILE A 577 -33.06 -7.19 -29.03
CA ILE A 577 -31.62 -7.08 -29.32
C ILE A 577 -31.34 -7.48 -30.77
N THR A 578 -32.06 -8.48 -31.27
CA THR A 578 -31.97 -8.92 -32.67
C THR A 578 -32.36 -7.79 -33.61
N ASN A 579 -33.45 -7.08 -33.32
CA ASN A 579 -33.90 -5.93 -34.09
C ASN A 579 -32.90 -4.77 -34.04
N ALA A 580 -32.36 -4.43 -32.87
CA ALA A 580 -31.36 -3.36 -32.72
C ALA A 580 -30.05 -3.67 -33.48
N LEU A 581 -29.61 -4.95 -33.49
CA LEU A 581 -28.44 -5.38 -34.24
C LEU A 581 -28.68 -5.37 -35.76
N GLN A 582 -29.88 -5.74 -36.21
CA GLN A 582 -30.25 -5.67 -37.62
C GLN A 582 -30.29 -4.22 -38.12
N GLN A 583 -30.82 -3.30 -37.31
CA GLN A 583 -30.86 -1.88 -37.63
C GLN A 583 -29.44 -1.28 -37.71
N LEU A 584 -28.59 -1.53 -36.71
CA LEU A 584 -27.19 -1.10 -36.73
C LEU A 584 -26.41 -1.67 -37.94
N ARG A 585 -26.67 -2.93 -38.29
CA ARG A 585 -26.06 -3.57 -39.47
C ARG A 585 -26.47 -2.88 -40.77
N LYS A 586 -27.73 -2.46 -40.87
CA LYS A 586 -28.24 -1.70 -42.02
C LYS A 586 -27.51 -0.35 -42.11
N SER A 587 -27.42 0.41 -41.03
CA SER A 587 -26.76 1.73 -40.99
C SER A 587 -25.26 1.65 -41.32
N VAL A 588 -24.55 0.64 -40.81
CA VAL A 588 -23.12 0.43 -41.11
C VAL A 588 -22.90 0.06 -42.58
N ARG A 589 -23.80 -0.71 -43.19
CA ARG A 589 -23.72 -1.06 -44.61
C ARG A 589 -24.06 0.11 -45.52
N GLU A 590 -25.05 0.90 -45.16
CA GLU A 590 -25.38 2.15 -45.85
C GLU A 590 -24.16 3.08 -45.86
N LEU A 591 -23.49 3.23 -44.71
CA LEU A 591 -22.22 3.94 -44.60
C LEU A 591 -21.13 3.34 -45.50
N LEU A 592 -20.91 2.04 -45.48
CA LEU A 592 -19.91 1.40 -46.36
C LEU A 592 -20.23 1.51 -47.86
N SER A 593 -21.50 1.71 -48.22
CA SER A 593 -21.99 1.85 -49.59
C SER A 593 -21.99 3.29 -50.11
N ASP A 594 -21.84 4.30 -49.23
CA ASP A 594 -21.78 5.70 -49.66
C ASP A 594 -20.50 5.92 -50.49
N ARG A 595 -20.68 6.30 -51.76
CA ARG A 595 -19.58 6.57 -52.70
C ARG A 595 -18.65 7.68 -52.21
N ARG A 596 -19.11 8.57 -51.34
CA ARG A 596 -18.29 9.62 -50.70
C ARG A 596 -17.19 9.07 -49.80
N LEU A 597 -17.36 7.86 -49.24
CA LEU A 597 -16.33 7.19 -48.44
C LEU A 597 -15.25 6.50 -49.28
N ALA A 598 -15.51 6.25 -50.56
CA ALA A 598 -14.53 5.68 -51.49
C ALA A 598 -13.64 6.75 -52.17
N THR A 599 -14.11 8.00 -52.24
CA THR A 599 -13.31 9.14 -52.69
C THR A 599 -12.30 9.54 -51.61
N ARG A 600 -11.08 9.93 -52.03
CA ARG A 600 -9.84 10.10 -51.23
C ARG A 600 -9.89 11.02 -49.99
N GLU A 601 -11.04 11.53 -49.60
CA GLU A 601 -11.21 12.52 -48.52
C GLU A 601 -11.47 11.93 -47.13
N PHE A 602 -11.67 10.61 -47.00
CA PHE A 602 -11.75 9.95 -45.69
C PHE A 602 -10.48 9.12 -45.38
N PRO A 603 -9.99 9.09 -44.13
CA PRO A 603 -8.74 8.44 -43.80
C PRO A 603 -8.90 6.93 -43.99
N ALA A 604 -7.91 6.28 -44.60
CA ALA A 604 -7.92 4.83 -44.80
C ALA A 604 -8.15 4.04 -43.49
N ASP A 605 -7.78 4.61 -42.35
CA ASP A 605 -8.00 4.05 -41.02
C ASP A 605 -9.47 4.05 -40.58
N LEU A 606 -10.28 5.02 -41.03
CA LEU A 606 -11.72 5.05 -40.79
C LEU A 606 -12.40 3.92 -41.56
N LEU A 607 -12.12 3.81 -42.87
CA LEU A 607 -12.66 2.74 -43.71
C LEU A 607 -12.29 1.36 -43.16
N LYS A 608 -11.05 1.21 -42.66
CA LYS A 608 -10.56 0.00 -42.01
C LYS A 608 -11.26 -0.27 -40.67
N THR A 609 -11.62 0.76 -39.93
CA THR A 609 -12.33 0.63 -38.64
C THR A 609 -13.80 0.27 -38.85
N VAL A 610 -14.47 0.93 -39.80
CA VAL A 610 -15.86 0.62 -40.18
C VAL A 610 -15.95 -0.80 -40.74
N ARG A 611 -15.04 -1.22 -41.63
CA ARG A 611 -14.97 -2.62 -42.12
C ARG A 611 -14.73 -3.64 -41.01
N ARG A 612 -13.97 -3.28 -39.97
CA ARG A 612 -13.75 -4.15 -38.80
C ARG A 612 -14.98 -4.21 -37.90
N ALA A 613 -15.75 -3.13 -37.78
CA ALA A 613 -17.02 -3.11 -37.07
C ALA A 613 -18.05 -3.98 -37.81
N ASP A 614 -18.18 -3.81 -39.13
CA ASP A 614 -19.05 -4.61 -40.00
C ASP A 614 -18.73 -6.11 -39.90
N ALA A 615 -17.45 -6.48 -40.03
CA ALA A 615 -17.02 -7.88 -39.88
C ALA A 615 -17.36 -8.47 -38.49
N LYS A 616 -17.28 -7.66 -37.42
CA LYS A 616 -17.67 -8.10 -36.07
C LYS A 616 -19.18 -8.24 -35.93
N ILE A 617 -19.96 -7.31 -36.47
CA ILE A 617 -21.43 -7.37 -36.46
C ILE A 617 -21.89 -8.59 -37.25
N ASP A 618 -21.31 -8.86 -38.41
CA ASP A 618 -21.58 -10.06 -39.21
C ASP A 618 -21.25 -11.36 -38.46
N ASP A 619 -20.12 -11.38 -37.76
CA ASP A 619 -19.72 -12.49 -36.89
C ASP A 619 -20.72 -12.71 -35.75
N MET A 620 -21.26 -11.63 -35.17
CA MET A 620 -22.23 -11.66 -34.08
C MET A 620 -23.62 -12.12 -34.55
N VAL A 621 -24.07 -11.67 -35.73
CA VAL A 621 -25.33 -12.12 -36.33
C VAL A 621 -25.24 -13.61 -36.71
N LYS A 622 -24.11 -14.05 -37.26
CA LYS A 622 -23.88 -15.47 -37.54
C LYS A 622 -23.92 -16.32 -36.28
N ASP A 623 -23.37 -15.83 -35.17
CA ASP A 623 -23.40 -16.55 -33.89
C ASP A 623 -24.84 -16.67 -33.34
N ILE A 624 -25.64 -15.60 -33.42
CA ILE A 624 -27.07 -15.62 -33.03
C ILE A 624 -27.86 -16.58 -33.94
N ASP A 625 -27.63 -16.53 -35.25
CA ASP A 625 -28.27 -17.42 -36.23
C ASP A 625 -27.85 -18.89 -36.07
N LEU A 626 -26.58 -19.16 -35.72
CA LEU A 626 -26.08 -20.51 -35.43
C LEU A 626 -26.72 -21.10 -34.17
N VAL A 627 -26.92 -20.26 -33.15
CA VAL A 627 -27.64 -20.63 -31.92
C VAL A 627 -29.14 -20.83 -32.20
N GLY A 628 -29.73 -20.05 -33.11
CA GLY A 628 -31.15 -20.14 -33.48
C GLY A 628 -31.49 -21.32 -34.41
N LYS A 629 -30.64 -21.63 -35.42
CA LYS A 629 -30.94 -22.62 -36.47
C LYS A 629 -30.71 -24.09 -36.09
N LYS A 630 -29.95 -24.39 -35.02
CA LYS A 630 -29.58 -25.77 -34.64
C LYS A 630 -30.21 -26.22 -33.33
N LYS A 631 -31.38 -25.68 -32.99
CA LYS A 631 -32.17 -26.05 -31.82
C LYS A 631 -32.91 -27.41 -31.96
N GLY A 632 -32.35 -28.31 -32.78
CA GLY A 632 -32.95 -29.60 -33.10
C GLY A 632 -32.38 -30.80 -32.34
N ASP A 633 -31.13 -30.75 -31.88
CA ASP A 633 -30.51 -31.91 -31.19
C ASP A 633 -29.75 -31.46 -29.94
N GLY A 634 -30.23 -31.93 -28.78
CA GLY A 634 -29.63 -31.67 -27.48
C GLY A 634 -28.37 -32.49 -27.28
N ASP A 635 -27.20 -31.84 -27.30
CA ASP A 635 -25.97 -32.45 -26.81
C ASP A 635 -24.97 -31.41 -26.24
N ASP A 636 -24.39 -31.73 -25.08
CA ASP A 636 -23.62 -30.84 -24.19
C ASP A 636 -22.18 -30.55 -24.71
N ARG A 637 -21.78 -31.25 -25.77
CA ARG A 637 -20.55 -30.98 -26.54
C ARG A 637 -20.54 -29.59 -27.16
N TRP A 638 -21.70 -29.03 -27.51
CA TRP A 638 -21.79 -27.72 -28.16
C TRP A 638 -21.51 -26.56 -27.22
N SER A 639 -21.93 -26.66 -25.96
CA SER A 639 -21.57 -25.72 -24.89
C SER A 639 -20.05 -25.63 -24.72
N TYR A 640 -19.34 -26.76 -24.83
CA TYR A 640 -17.88 -26.79 -24.79
C TYR A 640 -17.24 -26.14 -26.02
N MET A 641 -17.74 -26.44 -27.23
CA MET A 641 -17.21 -25.85 -28.47
C MET A 641 -17.49 -24.34 -28.58
N ALA A 642 -18.67 -23.88 -28.16
CA ALA A 642 -19.01 -22.46 -28.08
C ALA A 642 -18.12 -21.70 -27.09
N ARG A 643 -17.80 -22.30 -25.93
CA ARG A 643 -16.82 -21.77 -24.97
C ARG A 643 -15.42 -21.67 -25.57
N GLN A 644 -15.00 -22.65 -26.38
CA GLN A 644 -13.70 -22.64 -27.06
C GLN A 644 -13.63 -21.57 -28.16
N ILE A 645 -14.70 -21.38 -28.95
CA ILE A 645 -14.79 -20.34 -29.97
C ILE A 645 -14.75 -18.95 -29.32
N ALA A 646 -15.52 -18.72 -28.24
CA ALA A 646 -15.50 -17.48 -27.47
C ALA A 646 -14.10 -17.16 -26.90
N GLY A 647 -13.43 -18.16 -26.30
CA GLY A 647 -12.08 -18.00 -25.75
C GLY A 647 -10.97 -17.84 -26.80
N ARG A 648 -11.16 -18.36 -28.03
CA ARG A 648 -10.23 -18.16 -29.15
C ARG A 648 -10.42 -16.76 -29.75
N ARG A 649 -11.65 -16.24 -29.81
CA ARG A 649 -11.96 -14.88 -30.28
C ARG A 649 -11.53 -13.79 -29.32
N GLU A 650 -11.67 -13.96 -28.00
CA GLU A 650 -11.17 -13.00 -27.01
C GLU A 650 -9.66 -12.75 -27.18
N ARG A 651 -8.90 -13.81 -27.49
CA ARG A 651 -7.48 -13.73 -27.81
C ARG A 651 -7.19 -12.99 -29.11
N LEU A 652 -8.03 -13.14 -30.14
CA LEU A 652 -7.91 -12.42 -31.41
C LEU A 652 -8.31 -10.94 -31.26
N LEU A 653 -9.34 -10.63 -30.49
CA LEU A 653 -9.76 -9.26 -30.13
C LEU A 653 -8.67 -8.53 -29.35
N LYS A 654 -8.09 -9.17 -28.33
CA LYS A 654 -6.95 -8.63 -27.56
C LYS A 654 -5.72 -8.41 -28.44
N LYS A 655 -5.43 -9.30 -29.40
CA LYS A 655 -4.34 -9.13 -30.38
C LYS A 655 -4.62 -8.01 -31.40
N GLY A 656 -5.86 -7.87 -31.86
CA GLY A 656 -6.28 -6.83 -32.81
C GLY A 656 -6.23 -5.43 -32.22
N VAL A 657 -6.77 -5.24 -31.01
CA VAL A 657 -6.74 -3.97 -30.27
C VAL A 657 -5.30 -3.56 -29.93
N LYS A 658 -4.45 -4.52 -29.53
CA LYS A 658 -3.04 -4.27 -29.26
C LYS A 658 -2.24 -3.87 -30.51
N ARG A 659 -2.58 -4.38 -31.70
CA ARG A 659 -1.95 -3.97 -32.98
C ARG A 659 -2.39 -2.58 -33.46
N VAL A 660 -3.58 -2.13 -33.11
CA VAL A 660 -4.07 -0.79 -33.47
C VAL A 660 -3.49 0.28 -32.54
N LEU A 661 -3.31 -0.05 -31.25
CA LEU A 661 -2.72 0.86 -30.27
C LEU A 661 -1.19 0.97 -30.35
N LEU A 662 -0.50 0.01 -30.98
CA LEU A 662 0.96 -0.02 -31.12
C LEU A 662 1.43 0.21 -32.56
N GLY A 663 0.71 1.02 -33.34
CA GLY A 663 1.14 1.44 -34.67
C GLY A 663 2.56 1.99 -34.65
N LYS A 664 3.51 1.19 -35.16
CA LYS A 664 4.92 1.52 -35.32
C LYS A 664 5.05 2.78 -36.16
N ARG A 665 5.72 3.80 -35.61
CA ARG A 665 6.43 4.82 -36.37
C ARG A 665 7.80 4.25 -36.70
N ASP A 666 7.99 3.82 -37.94
CA ASP A 666 9.29 3.76 -38.62
C ASP A 666 9.14 4.62 -39.88
N LEU A 667 9.63 5.86 -39.79
CA LEU A 667 10.24 6.75 -40.80
C LEU A 667 10.47 8.11 -40.16
#